data_AF-A0A962M7A3-F1
#
_entry.id   AF-A0A962M7A3-F1
#
_cell.length_a   1.000
_cell.length_b   1.000
_cell.length_c   1.000
_cell.angle_alpha   90.00
_cell.angle_beta   90.00
_cell.angle_gamma   90.00
#
_symmetry.space_group_name_H-M   'P 1'
#
loop_
_entity.id
_entity.type
_entity.pdbx_description
1 polymer ?
#
loop_
_entity_poly.entity_id
_entity_poly.type
_entity_poly.pdbx_seq_one_letter_code
_entity_poly.pdbx_strand_id
1 'polypeptide(L)'
;MSSPIIALYCVYNEAENIERSIRSVASFCSEVRVYDGAFAKYPHASASSNDGTEEIVLNLNAELGNVRWIPCEKAYESQMQKRTLMLQQLPPESVGLIIDGDEWIANPSDFDSSSMDGYDIGWVTLCSNLYVKPYSTPRLFRGSIEGLHYAGRHHWIYDAYGRLVCSHRNLTHTYRHTNVSLRMFNRRLESKESFKRTFRRNRNPLENRYDSELDVYKVDKQLLPASNPAAVLKHPTFVLKPPKKPKCTLMALFSRPWAVSRWMNHFSKVDLPWEDTEILALVDNRSGDMLSRVKSSLLKMFGHKANGIRVYCTRNQSLPESSNVGSRRDRIVENWNTLLPDIQGDLVFGAEDDTLPDTDAYRKMLKAYVENKAGFIQATIIGRWSLKIIPHWQILSDERGNPVRVSSAVEGSSRLIDISGAGWFCFITSRENLQRFPLKWTGGLKNPGPPMGPDLWFGYNLHKAGIKCLGDWSVGCLHFTKDKDLHPSSIRKAHRLAYQKSEKGVWNMYKEEIAAPSMCKRFKEGVESGKETETDMGVKYRVLRPFAGTEGRFFKGGTVEVESQTRAQKLMNKGLIGPLEDDILLVGPSETKVMAPAERKVVVTPAPSLPMLEVNDPAVAEAIALATSSTEESSTLESFLEEPEPEVVQEAPEALQTLQEPEQEEVQVAKWERVSNGVYRNPVGNQITKLEDGNWELQAGEEKTIHSTLRKAKEAAEKET
;
A
#
# COMPACT_ATOMS: atom_id res chain seq x y z
N MET A 1 29.16 -5.84 20.03
CA MET A 1 29.23 -4.67 20.94
C MET A 1 27.92 -3.94 20.80
N SER A 2 27.28 -3.55 21.90
CA SER A 2 26.06 -2.74 21.84
C SER A 2 26.36 -1.39 21.19
N SER A 3 25.40 -0.85 20.43
CA SER A 3 25.51 0.50 19.87
C SER A 3 25.74 1.54 20.98
N PRO A 4 26.71 2.47 20.81
CA PRO A 4 26.93 3.53 21.80
C PRO A 4 25.70 4.43 21.93
N ILE A 5 25.39 4.83 23.15
CA ILE A 5 24.25 5.71 23.47
C ILE A 5 24.76 7.11 23.72
N ILE A 6 24.23 8.07 22.96
CA ILE A 6 24.58 9.48 23.09
C ILE A 6 23.37 10.23 23.62
N ALA A 7 23.45 10.75 24.85
CA ALA A 7 22.42 11.63 25.36
C ALA A 7 22.55 13.00 24.69
N LEU A 8 21.44 13.49 24.13
CA LEU A 8 21.37 14.75 23.40
C LEU A 8 20.42 15.69 24.16
N TYR A 9 21.01 16.71 24.77
CA TYR A 9 20.31 17.65 25.62
C TYR A 9 19.94 18.94 24.89
N CYS A 10 18.67 19.33 24.98
CA CYS A 10 18.18 20.63 24.51
C CYS A 10 17.98 21.58 25.71
N VAL A 11 18.91 22.51 25.94
CA VAL A 11 18.93 23.37 27.15
C VAL A 11 18.94 24.86 26.84
N TYR A 12 18.34 25.66 27.72
CA TYR A 12 18.52 27.12 27.79
C TYR A 12 18.10 27.57 29.19
N ASN A 13 19.02 28.13 29.97
CA ASN A 13 18.81 28.53 31.36
C ASN A 13 18.16 27.43 32.23
N GLU A 14 18.88 26.32 32.42
CA GLU A 14 18.44 25.14 33.16
C GLU A 14 19.32 24.85 34.38
N ALA A 15 19.99 25.85 34.96
CA ALA A 15 20.94 25.65 36.06
C ALA A 15 20.34 24.89 37.26
N GLU A 16 19.05 25.08 37.52
CA GLU A 16 18.33 24.41 38.62
C GLU A 16 18.21 22.88 38.45
N ASN A 17 18.17 22.37 37.21
CA ASN A 17 17.82 20.97 36.94
C ASN A 17 18.90 20.19 36.20
N ILE A 18 19.79 20.89 35.47
CA ILE A 18 20.69 20.26 34.50
C ILE A 18 21.65 19.26 35.16
N GLU A 19 22.13 19.54 36.37
CA GLU A 19 23.03 18.62 37.08
C GLU A 19 22.35 17.28 37.37
N ARG A 20 21.19 17.31 38.02
CA ARG A 20 20.41 16.11 38.33
C ARG A 20 20.11 15.33 37.05
N SER A 21 19.76 16.05 35.99
CA SER A 21 19.44 15.44 34.71
C SER A 21 20.63 14.68 34.13
N ILE A 22 21.78 15.33 33.96
CA ILE A 22 22.98 14.71 33.36
C ILE A 22 23.44 13.50 34.18
N ARG A 23 23.47 13.63 35.52
CA ARG A 23 23.84 12.52 36.41
C ARG A 23 22.94 11.30 36.24
N SER A 24 21.67 11.49 35.87
CA SER A 24 20.74 10.38 35.66
C SER A 24 21.04 9.52 34.43
N VAL A 25 21.87 10.00 33.49
CA VAL A 25 22.18 9.29 32.23
C VAL A 25 23.65 8.99 32.02
N ALA A 26 24.55 9.72 32.69
CA ALA A 26 25.99 9.63 32.47
C ALA A 26 26.58 8.24 32.70
N SER A 27 25.98 7.41 33.56
CA SER A 27 26.49 6.07 33.88
C SER A 27 26.24 5.02 32.78
N PHE A 28 25.28 5.25 31.88
CA PHE A 28 24.94 4.29 30.82
C PHE A 28 25.03 4.88 29.40
N CYS A 29 25.27 6.18 29.28
CA CYS A 29 25.57 6.82 28.00
C CYS A 29 27.08 6.88 27.77
N SER A 30 27.53 6.57 26.55
CA SER A 30 28.94 6.70 26.16
C SER A 30 29.36 8.17 26.05
N GLU A 31 28.41 9.05 25.73
CA GLU A 31 28.63 10.49 25.63
C GLU A 31 27.34 11.24 26.01
N VAL A 32 27.48 12.42 26.61
CA VAL A 32 26.40 13.36 26.89
C VAL A 32 26.71 14.68 26.18
N ARG A 33 25.91 15.08 25.20
CA ARG A 33 26.06 16.35 24.46
C ARG A 33 24.98 17.33 24.87
N VAL A 34 25.39 18.48 25.37
CA VAL A 34 24.51 19.54 25.90
C VAL A 34 24.49 20.72 24.95
N TYR A 35 23.42 20.82 24.16
CA TYR A 35 23.23 21.90 23.19
C TYR A 35 22.57 23.09 23.86
N ASP A 36 23.37 24.14 24.05
CA ASP A 36 22.92 25.41 24.58
C ASP A 36 22.06 26.17 23.57
N GLY A 37 21.30 27.16 24.04
CA GLY A 37 20.81 28.25 23.23
C GLY A 37 19.30 28.47 23.27
N ALA A 38 18.93 29.75 23.31
CA ALA A 38 17.56 30.23 23.25
C ALA A 38 16.90 29.97 21.90
N PHE A 39 15.57 30.12 21.85
CA PHE A 39 14.81 30.17 20.62
C PHE A 39 14.47 31.62 20.27
N ALA A 40 14.62 32.03 19.01
CA ALA A 40 14.46 33.41 18.55
C ALA A 40 13.13 34.05 18.94
N LYS A 41 12.04 33.26 18.98
CA LYS A 41 10.70 33.71 19.37
C LYS A 41 10.36 33.51 20.86
N TYR A 42 11.25 32.91 21.64
CA TYR A 42 11.10 32.74 23.08
C TYR A 42 11.72 33.96 23.78
N PRO A 43 11.11 34.55 24.82
CA PRO A 43 11.73 35.66 25.56
C PRO A 43 13.09 35.25 26.14
N HIS A 44 14.15 35.95 25.73
CA HIS A 44 15.52 35.69 26.21
C HIS A 44 16.31 37.00 26.30
N ALA A 45 17.23 37.08 27.26
CA ALA A 45 18.16 38.20 27.38
C ALA A 45 19.42 37.99 26.52
N SER A 46 19.78 36.72 26.28
CA SER A 46 20.95 36.31 25.50
C SER A 46 20.65 35.09 24.65
N ALA A 47 21.39 34.92 23.56
CA ALA A 47 21.30 33.73 22.71
C ALA A 47 21.76 32.46 23.44
N SER A 48 22.79 32.57 24.29
CA SER A 48 23.33 31.51 25.14
C SER A 48 22.74 31.54 26.54
N SER A 49 22.88 30.44 27.28
CA SER A 49 22.52 30.40 28.70
C SER A 49 23.39 31.37 29.51
N ASN A 50 22.81 31.98 30.54
CA ASN A 50 23.46 32.99 31.38
C ASN A 50 23.11 32.89 32.88
N ASP A 51 22.61 31.73 33.30
CA ASP A 51 22.11 31.47 34.66
C ASP A 51 23.02 30.52 35.47
N GLY A 52 24.21 30.20 34.96
CA GLY A 52 25.11 29.19 35.56
C GLY A 52 25.06 27.81 34.90
N THR A 53 24.20 27.60 33.89
CA THR A 53 24.06 26.29 33.21
C THR A 53 25.38 25.79 32.61
N GLU A 54 26.14 26.67 31.95
CA GLU A 54 27.40 26.30 31.29
C GLU A 54 28.44 25.84 32.31
N GLU A 55 28.63 26.60 33.39
CA GLU A 55 29.58 26.32 34.45
C GLU A 55 29.29 24.97 35.12
N ILE A 56 28.01 24.67 35.37
CA ILE A 56 27.59 23.37 35.91
C ILE A 56 27.96 22.23 34.95
N VAL A 57 27.70 22.37 33.65
CA VAL A 57 28.00 21.33 32.66
C VAL A 57 29.51 21.12 32.51
N LEU A 58 30.30 22.20 32.53
CA LEU A 58 31.77 22.12 32.48
C LEU A 58 32.35 21.44 33.71
N ASN A 59 31.82 21.71 34.91
CA ASN A 59 32.21 21.03 36.13
C ASN A 59 31.87 19.52 36.06
N LEU A 60 30.68 19.18 35.54
CA LEU A 60 30.29 17.78 35.34
C LEU A 60 31.17 17.07 34.31
N ASN A 61 31.65 17.75 33.27
CA ASN A 61 32.63 17.17 32.36
C ASN A 61 33.95 16.87 33.07
N ALA A 62 34.45 17.78 33.90
CA ALA A 62 35.67 17.55 34.68
C ALA A 62 35.52 16.36 35.65
N GLU A 63 34.32 16.14 36.20
CA GLU A 63 34.02 15.02 37.09
C GLU A 63 33.78 13.69 36.36
N LEU A 64 32.96 13.68 35.30
CA LEU A 64 32.44 12.47 34.67
C LEU A 64 33.20 12.07 33.40
N GLY A 65 33.91 13.00 32.76
CA GLY A 65 34.75 12.77 31.58
C GLY A 65 34.02 12.48 30.26
N ASN A 66 32.70 12.31 30.27
CA ASN A 66 31.90 11.99 29.08
C ASN A 66 30.84 13.06 28.75
N VAL A 67 30.95 14.27 29.30
CA VAL A 67 29.98 15.36 29.11
C VAL A 67 30.56 16.46 28.22
N ARG A 68 29.82 16.90 27.21
CA ARG A 68 30.27 17.91 26.26
C ARG A 68 29.28 19.05 26.15
N TRP A 69 29.75 20.26 26.44
CA TRP A 69 29.02 21.49 26.17
C TRP A 69 29.13 21.86 24.68
N ILE A 70 28.00 22.17 24.05
CA ILE A 70 27.92 22.65 22.67
C ILE A 70 27.35 24.09 22.73
N PRO A 71 28.21 25.11 22.60
CA PRO A 71 27.82 26.51 22.80
C PRO A 71 26.91 27.01 21.68
N CYS A 72 26.21 28.11 21.96
CA CYS A 72 25.30 28.75 21.03
C CYS A 72 25.64 30.24 20.87
N GLU A 73 26.11 30.63 19.68
CA GLU A 73 26.41 32.03 19.37
C GLU A 73 25.16 32.85 19.04
N LYS A 74 24.13 32.21 18.47
CA LYS A 74 22.90 32.86 17.99
C LYS A 74 21.69 32.03 18.33
N ALA A 75 20.62 32.68 18.79
CA ALA A 75 19.38 31.99 19.11
C ALA A 75 18.88 31.20 17.91
N TYR A 76 18.44 29.96 18.14
CA TYR A 76 17.88 29.10 17.11
C TYR A 76 16.53 29.65 16.65
N GLU A 77 16.22 29.56 15.36
CA GLU A 77 14.95 30.00 14.82
C GLU A 77 13.76 29.28 15.47
N SER A 78 13.93 28.00 15.81
CA SER A 78 12.91 27.18 16.43
C SER A 78 13.48 25.99 17.20
N GLN A 79 12.64 25.37 18.03
CA GLN A 79 12.96 24.10 18.68
C GLN A 79 13.28 22.99 17.66
N MET A 80 12.59 22.99 16.51
CA MET A 80 12.81 22.00 15.46
C MET A 80 14.21 22.12 14.86
N GLN A 81 14.70 23.34 14.62
CA GLN A 81 16.04 23.57 14.09
C GLN A 81 17.10 23.02 15.06
N LYS A 82 17.00 23.40 16.34
CA LYS A 82 17.94 22.94 17.37
C LYS A 82 17.94 21.41 17.50
N ARG A 83 16.77 20.79 17.61
CA ARG A 83 16.66 19.33 17.72
C ARG A 83 17.06 18.59 16.45
N THR A 84 16.85 19.19 15.27
CA THR A 84 17.35 18.66 14.00
C THR A 84 18.88 18.63 13.99
N LEU A 85 19.53 19.71 14.43
CA LEU A 85 20.99 19.76 14.55
C LEU A 85 21.49 18.65 15.49
N MET A 86 20.80 18.42 16.61
CA MET A 86 21.14 17.33 17.56
C MET A 86 21.12 15.95 16.89
N LEU A 87 20.05 15.65 16.13
CA LEU A 87 19.90 14.37 15.42
C LEU A 87 20.91 14.21 14.28
N GLN A 88 21.20 15.27 13.54
CA GLN A 88 22.14 15.24 12.41
C GLN A 88 23.59 15.02 12.83
N GLN A 89 23.94 15.24 14.10
CA GLN A 89 25.27 14.98 14.64
C GLN A 89 25.43 13.57 15.21
N LEU A 90 24.40 12.71 15.15
CA LEU A 90 24.51 11.34 15.61
C LEU A 90 25.36 10.49 14.65
N PRO A 91 26.38 9.78 15.14
CA PRO A 91 27.08 8.77 14.36
C PRO A 91 26.12 7.64 13.91
N PRO A 92 26.26 7.09 12.69
CA PRO A 92 25.37 6.04 12.17
C PRO A 92 25.25 4.79 13.06
N GLU A 93 26.32 4.41 13.76
CA GLU A 93 26.38 3.25 14.63
C GLU A 93 25.78 3.47 16.03
N SER A 94 25.42 4.71 16.37
CA SER A 94 24.95 5.12 17.69
C SER A 94 23.43 5.11 17.84
N VAL A 95 22.97 5.28 19.07
CA VAL A 95 21.57 5.61 19.40
C VAL A 95 21.54 6.93 20.16
N GLY A 96 20.79 7.90 19.66
CA GLY A 96 20.57 9.18 20.32
C GLY A 96 19.42 9.12 21.32
N LEU A 97 19.66 9.49 22.58
CA LEU A 97 18.65 9.68 23.62
C LEU A 97 18.34 11.17 23.78
N ILE A 98 17.17 11.62 23.31
CA ILE A 98 16.76 13.04 23.35
C ILE A 98 16.18 13.40 24.72
N ILE A 99 16.75 14.40 25.40
CA ILE A 99 16.32 14.83 26.75
C ILE A 99 16.24 16.36 26.80
N ASP A 100 15.21 16.90 27.47
CA ASP A 100 15.14 18.33 27.78
C ASP A 100 15.83 18.61 29.13
N GLY A 101 16.39 19.81 29.34
CA GLY A 101 17.12 20.11 30.59
C GLY A 101 16.29 19.99 31.88
N ASP A 102 14.96 20.04 31.78
CA ASP A 102 14.00 19.86 32.88
C ASP A 102 13.53 18.40 33.08
N GLU A 103 14.15 17.44 32.39
CA GLU A 103 13.81 16.00 32.42
C GLU A 103 14.94 15.16 33.01
N TRP A 104 14.65 14.03 33.68
CA TRP A 104 15.70 13.09 34.11
C TRP A 104 15.19 11.64 34.07
N ILE A 105 16.11 10.68 33.99
CA ILE A 105 15.79 9.24 34.02
C ILE A 105 15.66 8.76 35.48
N ALA A 106 14.55 8.12 35.80
CA ALA A 106 14.25 7.66 37.16
C ALA A 106 14.93 6.35 37.52
N ASN A 107 15.14 5.50 36.52
CA ASN A 107 15.53 4.11 36.66
C ASN A 107 16.60 3.72 35.63
N PRO A 108 17.77 4.39 35.65
CA PRO A 108 18.83 4.14 34.67
C PRO A 108 19.36 2.70 34.72
N SER A 109 19.33 2.06 35.89
CA SER A 109 19.73 0.66 36.10
C SER A 109 18.87 -0.36 35.37
N ASP A 110 17.62 0.00 35.06
CA ASP A 110 16.67 -0.92 34.42
C ASP A 110 16.88 -0.99 32.91
N PHE A 111 17.77 -0.14 32.36
CA PHE A 111 17.95 -0.04 30.93
C PHE A 111 18.87 -1.12 30.38
N ASP A 112 18.26 -2.09 29.70
CA ASP A 112 18.99 -3.12 28.99
C ASP A 112 19.45 -2.62 27.61
N SER A 113 20.70 -2.12 27.55
CA SER A 113 21.32 -1.70 26.30
C SER A 113 21.55 -2.84 25.30
N SER A 114 21.52 -4.11 25.72
CA SER A 114 21.67 -5.25 24.80
C SER A 114 20.46 -5.43 23.88
N SER A 115 19.28 -4.93 24.30
CA SER A 115 18.06 -4.93 23.50
C SER A 115 18.08 -3.95 22.32
N MET A 116 19.08 -3.06 22.24
CA MET A 116 19.12 -1.97 21.27
C MET A 116 19.13 -2.44 19.81
N ASP A 117 19.72 -3.59 19.50
CA ASP A 117 19.75 -4.14 18.14
C ASP A 117 18.35 -4.51 17.60
N GLY A 118 17.36 -4.67 18.49
CA GLY A 118 16.00 -5.03 18.17
C GLY A 118 15.16 -3.92 17.53
N TYR A 119 15.50 -2.64 17.74
CA TYR A 119 14.64 -1.51 17.38
C TYR A 119 15.36 -0.33 16.73
N ASP A 120 14.61 0.47 15.99
CA ASP A 120 15.08 1.72 15.37
C ASP A 120 14.66 2.93 16.23
N ILE A 121 13.53 2.81 16.93
CA ILE A 121 12.93 3.86 17.76
C ILE A 121 12.51 3.29 19.13
N GLY A 122 13.08 3.82 20.20
CA GLY A 122 12.74 3.43 21.58
C GLY A 122 11.82 4.45 22.26
N TRP A 123 10.75 3.94 22.84
CA TRP A 123 9.72 4.72 23.53
C TRP A 123 9.88 4.60 25.04
N VAL A 124 9.95 5.74 25.71
CA VAL A 124 10.11 5.83 27.16
C VAL A 124 8.79 6.22 27.80
N THR A 125 8.58 5.79 29.05
CA THR A 125 7.43 6.25 29.84
C THR A 125 7.77 7.60 30.48
N LEU A 126 7.06 8.66 30.12
CA LEU A 126 7.23 9.99 30.68
C LEU A 126 6.18 10.27 31.75
N CYS A 127 6.65 10.53 32.96
CA CYS A 127 5.89 10.99 34.11
C CYS A 127 6.07 12.51 34.25
N SER A 128 4.99 13.27 34.20
CA SER A 128 5.06 14.72 34.34
C SER A 128 3.93 15.21 35.21
N ASN A 129 4.21 16.17 36.09
CA ASN A 129 3.18 16.80 36.93
C ASN A 129 2.12 17.57 36.12
N LEU A 130 2.37 17.83 34.84
CA LEU A 130 1.38 18.44 33.94
C LEU A 130 0.31 17.47 33.43
N TYR A 131 0.57 16.16 33.52
CA TYR A 131 -0.30 15.14 32.97
C TYR A 131 -0.69 14.16 34.07
N VAL A 132 -2.00 13.94 34.23
CA VAL A 132 -2.53 13.06 35.29
C VAL A 132 -2.00 11.63 35.18
N LYS A 133 -1.73 11.17 33.96
CA LYS A 133 -1.25 9.82 33.68
C LYS A 133 0.11 9.86 33.01
N PRO A 134 1.03 8.95 33.35
CA PRO A 134 2.22 8.70 32.55
C PRO A 134 1.84 8.39 31.10
N TYR A 135 2.68 8.80 30.15
CA TYR A 135 2.45 8.54 28.73
C TYR A 135 3.74 8.13 28.03
N SER A 136 3.62 7.37 26.95
CA SER A 136 4.76 6.92 26.16
C SER A 136 5.19 7.99 25.15
N THR A 137 6.49 8.20 24.98
CA THR A 137 7.05 9.17 24.03
C THR A 137 8.35 8.66 23.42
N PRO A 138 8.60 8.86 22.10
CA PRO A 138 9.81 8.37 21.46
C PRO A 138 11.00 9.24 21.88
N ARG A 139 12.04 8.63 22.47
CA ARG A 139 13.25 9.35 22.93
C ARG A 139 14.56 8.74 22.45
N LEU A 140 14.56 7.49 22.00
CA LEU A 140 15.74 6.82 21.49
C LEU A 140 15.63 6.69 19.96
N PHE A 141 16.64 7.16 19.24
CA PHE A 141 16.67 7.20 17.77
C PHE A 141 17.97 6.59 17.26
N ARG A 142 17.87 5.59 16.40
CA ARG A 142 19.05 4.98 15.77
C ARG A 142 19.70 5.96 14.79
N GLY A 143 20.99 6.23 14.97
CA GLY A 143 21.77 7.14 14.12
C GLY A 143 21.88 6.68 12.67
N SER A 144 21.70 5.38 12.41
CA SER A 144 21.70 4.82 11.04
C SER A 144 20.48 5.24 10.21
N ILE A 145 19.49 5.89 10.81
CA ILE A 145 18.36 6.46 10.05
C ILE A 145 18.85 7.75 9.42
N GLU A 146 19.01 7.72 8.11
CA GLU A 146 19.55 8.83 7.34
C GLU A 146 18.65 10.08 7.42
N GLY A 147 19.28 11.24 7.64
CA GLY A 147 18.64 12.55 7.63
C GLY A 147 17.51 12.72 8.65
N LEU A 148 17.61 12.07 9.80
CA LEU A 148 16.71 12.31 10.93
C LEU A 148 16.58 13.81 11.25
N HIS A 149 15.36 14.32 11.27
CA HIS A 149 15.08 15.72 11.56
C HIS A 149 13.67 15.95 12.09
N TYR A 150 13.47 17.09 12.74
CA TYR A 150 12.16 17.55 13.19
C TYR A 150 11.55 18.50 12.17
N ALA A 151 10.27 18.31 11.84
CA ALA A 151 9.56 19.21 10.94
C ALA A 151 8.08 19.34 11.33
N GLY A 152 7.49 20.49 11.06
CA GLY A 152 6.11 20.81 11.46
C GLY A 152 5.94 21.07 12.95
N ARG A 153 6.25 20.09 13.81
CA ARG A 153 6.22 20.23 15.28
C ARG A 153 7.47 19.63 15.91
N HIS A 154 7.85 20.12 17.10
CA HIS A 154 9.01 19.65 17.86
C HIS A 154 8.93 18.19 18.36
N HIS A 155 7.88 17.45 18.02
CA HIS A 155 7.68 16.04 18.34
C HIS A 155 7.31 15.21 17.09
N TRP A 156 7.43 15.77 15.89
CA TRP A 156 7.28 15.07 14.62
C TRP A 156 8.65 14.91 14.00
N ILE A 157 9.06 13.66 13.81
CA ILE A 157 10.38 13.31 13.33
C ILE A 157 10.23 12.61 11.99
N TYR A 158 11.05 13.02 11.05
CA TYR A 158 11.09 12.49 9.70
C TYR A 158 12.51 12.05 9.37
N ASP A 159 12.64 11.22 8.36
CA ASP A 159 13.93 10.82 7.78
C ASP A 159 14.30 11.74 6.59
N ALA A 160 15.47 11.52 5.97
CA ALA A 160 15.92 12.27 4.79
C ALA A 160 14.91 12.30 3.63
N TYR A 161 13.95 11.37 3.64
CA TYR A 161 13.00 11.09 2.59
C TYR A 161 11.66 11.81 2.83
N GLY A 162 11.54 12.54 3.94
CA GLY A 162 10.29 13.16 4.37
C GLY A 162 9.23 12.17 4.83
N ARG A 163 9.61 10.91 5.08
CA ARG A 163 8.69 9.91 5.66
C ARG A 163 8.65 10.13 7.16
N LEU A 164 7.46 10.06 7.73
CA LEU A 164 7.30 10.14 9.17
C LEU A 164 8.02 8.94 9.81
N VAL A 165 8.94 9.22 10.72
CA VAL A 165 9.60 8.21 11.56
C VAL A 165 8.72 7.94 12.78
N CYS A 166 8.35 9.00 13.49
CA CYS A 166 7.39 8.92 14.58
C CYS A 166 6.77 10.29 14.89
N SER A 167 5.64 10.26 15.60
CA SER A 167 5.13 11.40 16.35
C SER A 167 4.82 11.00 17.79
N HIS A 168 4.31 11.92 18.62
CA HIS A 168 3.78 11.57 19.94
C HIS A 168 2.50 10.72 19.89
N ARG A 169 1.88 10.57 18.71
CA ARG A 169 0.60 9.85 18.50
C ARG A 169 0.73 8.62 17.63
N ASN A 170 1.70 8.61 16.71
CA ASN A 170 1.79 7.59 15.69
C ASN A 170 3.12 6.86 15.75
N LEU A 171 2.98 5.55 15.84
CA LEU A 171 4.00 4.57 15.47
C LEU A 171 3.90 4.39 13.97
N THR A 172 5.02 4.44 13.26
CA THR A 172 5.03 4.09 11.84
C THR A 172 5.43 2.63 11.68
N HIS A 173 5.06 2.01 10.57
CA HIS A 173 5.37 0.60 10.34
C HIS A 173 6.70 0.40 9.60
N THR A 174 7.26 1.49 9.07
CA THR A 174 8.55 1.52 8.38
C THR A 174 9.72 1.29 9.35
N TYR A 175 9.54 1.65 10.63
CA TYR A 175 10.58 1.57 11.65
C TYR A 175 10.20 0.58 12.75
N ARG A 176 11.20 -0.12 13.31
CA ARG A 176 11.01 -1.01 14.44
C ARG A 176 10.86 -0.16 15.71
N HIS A 177 9.65 -0.03 16.21
CA HIS A 177 9.39 0.65 17.47
C HIS A 177 9.39 -0.35 18.63
N THR A 178 9.89 0.06 19.79
CA THR A 178 9.84 -0.74 21.01
C THR A 178 9.65 0.16 22.23
N ASN A 179 8.80 -0.24 23.17
CA ASN A 179 8.76 0.39 24.49
C ASN A 179 9.96 -0.11 25.29
N VAL A 180 10.81 0.81 25.73
CA VAL A 180 11.96 0.47 26.57
C VAL A 180 11.59 0.64 28.05
N SER A 181 12.36 0.01 28.93
CA SER A 181 12.15 0.03 30.39
C SER A 181 12.39 1.41 31.04
N LEU A 182 12.91 2.39 30.30
CA LEU A 182 13.19 3.73 30.81
C LEU A 182 11.91 4.48 31.22
N ARG A 183 11.97 5.06 32.41
CA ARG A 183 11.02 6.02 32.94
C ARG A 183 11.72 7.37 33.09
N MET A 184 11.11 8.39 32.50
CA MET A 184 11.59 9.76 32.52
C MET A 184 10.64 10.60 33.36
N PHE A 185 11.16 11.50 34.19
CA PHE A 185 10.37 12.49 34.90
C PHE A 185 10.61 13.88 34.30
N ASN A 186 9.53 14.66 34.16
CA ASN A 186 9.59 16.09 33.87
C ASN A 186 8.92 16.83 35.03
N ARG A 187 9.72 17.49 35.89
CA ARG A 187 9.20 18.27 37.03
C ARG A 187 9.25 19.74 36.68
N ARG A 188 8.06 20.33 36.56
CA ARG A 188 7.93 21.77 36.34
C ARG A 188 7.56 22.45 37.65
N LEU A 189 8.31 23.48 38.02
CA LEU A 189 7.93 24.40 39.08
C LEU A 189 6.66 25.16 38.66
N GLU A 190 5.73 25.35 39.60
CA GLU A 190 4.43 26.01 39.37
C GLU A 190 4.59 27.43 38.77
N SER A 191 5.67 28.14 39.12
CA SER A 191 5.98 29.47 38.58
C SER A 191 6.19 29.50 37.06
N LYS A 192 6.62 28.39 36.44
CA LYS A 192 6.80 28.26 34.98
C LYS A 192 5.48 28.00 34.25
N GLU A 193 4.37 27.73 34.94
CA GLU A 193 3.09 27.35 34.32
C GLU A 193 2.37 28.53 33.67
N SER A 194 2.41 29.73 34.29
CA SER A 194 1.81 30.95 33.72
C SER A 194 2.55 31.40 32.45
N PHE A 195 3.89 31.33 32.45
CA PHE A 195 4.72 31.60 31.29
C PHE A 195 4.46 30.60 30.16
N LYS A 196 4.32 29.30 30.47
CA LYS A 196 3.99 28.30 29.44
C LYS A 196 2.56 28.42 28.93
N ARG A 197 1.57 28.85 29.73
CA ARG A 197 0.22 29.19 29.19
C ARG A 197 0.30 30.33 28.19
N THR A 198 1.09 31.36 28.50
CA THR A 198 1.36 32.49 27.58
C THR A 198 2.10 32.01 26.33
N PHE A 199 3.13 31.18 26.48
CA PHE A 199 3.85 30.58 25.36
C PHE A 199 2.97 29.64 24.52
N ARG A 200 2.04 28.87 25.13
CA ARG A 200 1.08 28.03 24.42
C ARG A 200 0.08 28.86 23.62
N ARG A 201 -0.37 30.00 24.17
CA ARG A 201 -1.19 30.98 23.43
C ARG A 201 -0.41 31.60 22.27
N ASN A 202 0.89 31.83 22.46
CA ASN A 202 1.80 32.38 21.47
C ASN A 202 2.59 31.29 20.73
N ARG A 203 2.06 30.06 20.65
CA ARG A 203 2.77 28.94 19.99
C ARG A 203 3.17 29.40 18.60
N ASN A 204 4.41 29.08 18.21
CA ASN A 204 4.96 29.49 16.93
C ASN A 204 3.93 29.16 15.83
N PRO A 205 3.47 30.14 15.03
CA PRO A 205 2.49 29.91 13.96
C PRO A 205 2.86 28.73 13.06
N LEU A 206 4.16 28.44 12.93
CA LEU A 206 4.69 27.27 12.22
C LEU A 206 4.20 25.92 12.80
N GLU A 207 4.05 25.77 14.12
CA GLU A 207 3.57 24.50 14.73
C GLU A 207 2.08 24.24 14.46
N ASN A 208 1.32 25.31 14.23
CA ASN A 208 -0.12 25.25 13.94
C ASN A 208 -0.41 25.34 12.44
N ARG A 209 0.62 25.48 11.60
CA ARG A 209 0.48 25.60 10.14
C ARG A 209 -0.01 24.31 9.48
N TYR A 210 0.26 23.17 10.11
CA TYR A 210 -0.04 21.85 9.56
C TYR A 210 -1.13 21.16 10.39
N ASP A 211 -2.17 20.69 9.69
CA ASP A 211 -3.30 19.98 10.29
C ASP A 211 -2.90 18.59 10.77
N SER A 212 -2.00 17.92 10.05
CA SER A 212 -1.48 16.60 10.39
C SER A 212 0.01 16.43 10.06
N GLU A 213 0.63 15.44 10.70
CA GLU A 213 1.98 14.98 10.39
C GLU A 213 2.17 14.52 8.93
N LEU A 214 1.09 14.23 8.19
CA LEU A 214 1.17 13.85 6.78
C LEU A 214 1.20 15.05 5.83
N ASP A 215 0.95 16.26 6.33
CA ASP A 215 0.80 17.45 5.49
C ASP A 215 2.05 18.31 5.41
N VAL A 216 3.03 18.10 6.31
CA VAL A 216 4.27 18.88 6.39
C VAL A 216 4.95 19.03 5.03
N TYR A 217 5.24 17.90 4.38
CA TYR A 217 5.93 17.91 3.08
C TYR A 217 5.03 18.10 1.87
N LYS A 218 3.70 18.11 2.06
CA LYS A 218 2.77 18.56 1.03
C LYS A 218 2.77 20.09 0.93
N VAL A 219 2.88 20.75 2.08
CA VAL A 219 2.81 22.22 2.19
C VAL A 219 4.18 22.87 2.05
N ASP A 220 5.22 22.34 2.69
CA ASP A 220 6.54 22.97 2.77
C ASP A 220 7.69 21.98 2.47
N LYS A 221 7.89 21.66 1.19
CA LYS A 221 9.00 20.80 0.73
C LYS A 221 10.39 21.29 1.14
N GLN A 222 10.54 22.59 1.37
CA GLN A 222 11.80 23.22 1.80
C GLN A 222 12.24 22.85 3.23
N LEU A 223 11.36 22.23 4.03
CA LEU A 223 11.73 21.75 5.37
C LEU A 223 12.54 20.46 5.34
N LEU A 224 12.67 19.80 4.18
CA LEU A 224 13.59 18.69 4.04
C LEU A 224 15.00 19.24 4.28
N PRO A 225 15.77 18.66 5.21
CA PRO A 225 17.14 19.09 5.40
C PRO A 225 17.87 19.00 4.07
N ALA A 226 18.81 19.93 3.85
CA ALA A 226 19.63 19.97 2.64
C ALA A 226 20.51 18.72 2.46
N SER A 227 20.40 17.72 3.36
CA SER A 227 20.81 16.34 3.11
C SER A 227 20.28 15.94 1.75
N ASN A 228 21.22 15.86 0.81
CA ASN A 228 21.08 15.55 -0.59
C ASN A 228 19.69 15.01 -0.93
N PRO A 229 18.76 15.81 -1.51
CA PRO A 229 17.47 15.29 -1.99
C PRO A 229 17.63 14.21 -3.07
N ALA A 230 18.86 13.81 -3.42
CA ALA A 230 19.23 12.58 -4.12
C ALA A 230 19.21 11.29 -3.28
N ALA A 231 19.13 11.35 -1.95
CA ALA A 231 19.01 10.20 -1.05
C ALA A 231 17.55 9.92 -0.67
N VAL A 232 16.64 10.01 -1.65
CA VAL A 232 15.52 9.05 -1.69
C VAL A 232 16.18 7.68 -1.94
N LEU A 233 15.50 6.52 -1.90
CA LEU A 233 16.10 5.29 -2.48
C LEU A 233 16.19 5.52 -4.01
N LYS A 234 16.99 6.49 -4.48
CA LYS A 234 17.22 6.83 -5.88
C LYS A 234 18.24 5.91 -6.51
N HIS A 235 18.83 5.06 -5.68
CA HIS A 235 19.73 4.04 -6.15
C HIS A 235 19.17 2.70 -5.70
N PRO A 236 19.12 1.73 -6.61
CA PRO A 236 18.80 0.37 -6.23
C PRO A 236 19.75 -0.05 -5.13
N THR A 237 19.22 -0.78 -4.14
CA THR A 237 20.05 -1.38 -3.09
C THR A 237 21.16 -2.25 -3.70
N PHE A 238 20.89 -2.86 -4.87
CA PHE A 238 21.85 -3.62 -5.64
C PHE A 238 21.68 -3.42 -7.14
N VAL A 239 22.78 -3.11 -7.84
CA VAL A 239 22.88 -3.21 -9.29
C VAL A 239 23.52 -4.56 -9.61
N LEU A 240 22.73 -5.53 -10.08
CA LEU A 240 23.24 -6.86 -10.44
C LEU A 240 23.81 -6.87 -11.86
N LYS A 241 23.19 -6.09 -12.75
CA LYS A 241 23.65 -5.82 -14.10
C LYS A 241 23.30 -4.37 -14.44
N PRO A 242 24.26 -3.49 -14.75
CA PRO A 242 23.95 -2.12 -15.10
C PRO A 242 23.18 -2.07 -16.42
N PRO A 243 22.07 -1.31 -16.51
CA PRO A 243 21.30 -1.18 -17.75
C PRO A 243 22.11 -0.43 -18.83
N LYS A 244 21.89 -0.80 -20.09
CA LYS A 244 22.52 -0.22 -21.28
C LYS A 244 21.44 0.37 -22.20
N LYS A 245 20.88 1.53 -21.81
CA LYS A 245 19.81 2.23 -22.55
C LYS A 245 18.60 1.32 -22.88
N PRO A 246 17.95 0.73 -21.87
CA PRO A 246 16.79 -0.13 -22.10
C PRO A 246 15.65 0.68 -22.74
N LYS A 247 14.92 0.06 -23.68
CA LYS A 247 13.68 0.61 -24.24
C LYS A 247 12.47 0.26 -23.38
N CYS A 248 12.56 -0.82 -22.62
CA CYS A 248 11.49 -1.31 -21.76
C CYS A 248 11.98 -1.56 -20.33
N THR A 249 11.08 -1.43 -19.36
CA THR A 249 11.34 -1.78 -17.96
C THR A 249 10.29 -2.77 -17.46
N LEU A 250 10.72 -3.95 -17.03
CA LEU A 250 9.89 -4.89 -16.27
C LEU A 250 9.97 -4.56 -14.78
N MET A 251 8.84 -4.16 -14.20
CA MET A 251 8.68 -3.95 -12.76
C MET A 251 8.11 -5.20 -12.09
N ALA A 252 8.84 -5.74 -11.12
CA ALA A 252 8.47 -6.95 -10.38
C ALA A 252 8.52 -6.70 -8.86
N LEU A 253 7.41 -6.90 -8.16
CA LEU A 253 7.29 -6.68 -6.73
C LEU A 253 7.19 -8.00 -5.97
N PHE A 254 8.20 -8.33 -5.20
CA PHE A 254 8.28 -9.56 -4.41
C PHE A 254 8.01 -9.28 -2.93
N SER A 255 6.88 -9.75 -2.41
CA SER A 255 6.53 -9.70 -0.99
C SER A 255 6.38 -11.10 -0.36
N ARG A 256 6.24 -12.15 -1.19
CA ARG A 256 5.95 -13.53 -0.78
C ARG A 256 7.13 -14.47 -1.05
N PRO A 257 7.80 -15.02 -0.01
CA PRO A 257 8.92 -15.95 -0.20
C PRO A 257 8.57 -17.20 -1.01
N TRP A 258 7.35 -17.72 -0.84
CA TRP A 258 6.87 -18.94 -1.52
C TRP A 258 6.64 -18.75 -3.03
N ALA A 259 6.44 -17.51 -3.48
CA ALA A 259 6.11 -17.23 -4.87
C ALA A 259 7.36 -17.12 -5.77
N VAL A 260 8.51 -16.79 -5.18
CA VAL A 260 9.74 -16.41 -5.90
C VAL A 260 10.17 -17.46 -6.93
N SER A 261 10.40 -18.72 -6.55
CA SER A 261 10.91 -19.71 -7.51
C SER A 261 9.93 -19.99 -8.64
N ARG A 262 8.63 -20.03 -8.34
CA ARG A 262 7.61 -20.29 -9.35
C ARG A 262 7.54 -19.13 -10.36
N TRP A 263 7.56 -17.90 -9.85
CA TRP A 263 7.62 -16.70 -10.68
C TRP A 263 8.87 -16.69 -11.56
N MET A 264 10.06 -16.94 -10.99
CA MET A 264 11.32 -16.94 -11.74
C MET A 264 11.36 -17.99 -12.84
N ASN A 265 10.95 -19.22 -12.54
CA ASN A 265 10.89 -20.31 -13.50
C ASN A 265 9.93 -20.00 -14.65
N HIS A 266 8.78 -19.40 -14.33
CA HIS A 266 7.78 -19.03 -15.33
C HIS A 266 8.23 -17.85 -16.20
N PHE A 267 8.65 -16.74 -15.60
CA PHE A 267 9.08 -15.54 -16.32
C PHE A 267 10.33 -15.77 -17.16
N SER A 268 11.15 -16.78 -16.84
CA SER A 268 12.26 -17.18 -17.72
C SER A 268 11.79 -17.61 -19.12
N LYS A 269 10.53 -18.04 -19.25
CA LYS A 269 9.89 -18.52 -20.48
C LYS A 269 8.93 -17.51 -21.12
N VAL A 270 8.71 -16.36 -20.46
CA VAL A 270 7.83 -15.31 -20.99
C VAL A 270 8.54 -14.59 -22.14
N ASP A 271 7.81 -14.45 -23.22
CA ASP A 271 8.17 -13.79 -24.47
C ASP A 271 8.15 -12.27 -24.28
N LEU A 272 9.34 -11.74 -24.04
CA LEU A 272 9.65 -10.33 -23.83
C LEU A 272 10.93 -10.01 -24.63
N PRO A 273 11.08 -8.77 -25.13
CA PRO A 273 12.31 -8.32 -25.78
C PRO A 273 13.40 -8.09 -24.71
N TRP A 274 13.96 -9.17 -24.18
CA TRP A 274 14.82 -9.15 -23.00
C TRP A 274 16.07 -8.28 -23.18
N GLU A 275 16.66 -8.29 -24.38
CA GLU A 275 17.81 -7.48 -24.76
C GLU A 275 17.57 -5.97 -24.66
N ASP A 276 16.31 -5.54 -24.79
CA ASP A 276 15.86 -4.15 -24.66
C ASP A 276 15.18 -3.87 -23.31
N THR A 277 14.96 -4.92 -22.50
CA THR A 277 14.21 -4.85 -21.24
C THR A 277 15.15 -4.91 -20.04
N GLU A 278 15.14 -3.86 -19.22
CA GLU A 278 15.70 -3.95 -17.87
C GLU A 278 14.68 -4.51 -16.87
N ILE A 279 15.18 -5.09 -15.78
CA ILE A 279 14.36 -5.56 -14.66
C ILE A 279 14.58 -4.64 -13.46
N LEU A 280 13.50 -4.04 -12.97
CA LEU A 280 13.41 -3.36 -11.68
C LEU A 280 12.63 -4.24 -10.70
N ALA A 281 13.37 -4.91 -9.82
CA ALA A 281 12.77 -5.75 -8.77
C ALA A 281 12.76 -5.02 -7.43
N LEU A 282 11.67 -5.11 -6.68
CA LEU A 282 11.60 -4.68 -5.28
C LEU A 282 11.29 -5.88 -4.39
N VAL A 283 12.12 -6.08 -3.37
CA VAL A 283 11.92 -7.11 -2.34
C VAL A 283 11.38 -6.47 -1.07
N ASP A 284 10.09 -6.70 -0.83
CA ASP A 284 9.33 -6.17 0.28
C ASP A 284 9.22 -7.16 1.43
N ASN A 285 10.37 -7.54 1.98
CA ASN A 285 10.46 -8.55 3.03
C ASN A 285 11.67 -8.30 3.94
N ARG A 286 11.50 -8.54 5.24
CA ARG A 286 12.55 -8.43 6.25
C ARG A 286 13.58 -9.55 6.18
N SER A 287 13.21 -10.72 5.66
CA SER A 287 14.10 -11.89 5.55
C SER A 287 15.24 -11.64 4.57
N GLY A 288 16.48 -11.72 5.06
CA GLY A 288 17.69 -11.68 4.23
C GLY A 288 17.76 -12.83 3.21
N ASP A 289 17.17 -13.97 3.53
CA ASP A 289 17.14 -15.15 2.65
C ASP A 289 16.30 -14.90 1.41
N MET A 290 15.15 -14.23 1.57
CA MET A 290 14.30 -13.88 0.43
C MET A 290 15.01 -12.93 -0.54
N LEU A 291 15.68 -11.91 -0.02
CA LEU A 291 16.49 -10.99 -0.83
C LEU A 291 17.60 -11.73 -1.57
N SER A 292 18.34 -12.60 -0.88
CA SER A 292 19.43 -13.38 -1.46
C SER A 292 18.93 -14.33 -2.56
N ARG A 293 17.79 -14.99 -2.35
CA ARG A 293 17.13 -15.86 -3.33
C ARG A 293 16.68 -15.09 -4.57
N VAL A 294 16.03 -13.94 -4.40
CA VAL A 294 15.60 -13.09 -5.53
C VAL A 294 16.80 -12.62 -6.35
N LYS A 295 17.84 -12.09 -5.70
CA LYS A 295 19.05 -11.62 -6.39
C LYS A 295 19.72 -12.73 -7.20
N SER A 296 19.96 -13.88 -6.57
CA SER A 296 20.64 -15.01 -7.21
C SER A 296 19.81 -15.57 -8.37
N SER A 297 18.49 -15.68 -8.19
CA SER A 297 17.59 -16.16 -9.25
C SER A 297 17.52 -15.19 -10.42
N LEU A 298 17.44 -13.88 -10.17
CA LEU A 298 17.44 -12.88 -11.23
C LEU A 298 18.72 -12.92 -12.06
N LEU A 299 19.88 -12.96 -11.39
CA LEU A 299 21.16 -13.03 -12.07
C LEU A 299 21.31 -14.34 -12.88
N LYS A 300 20.94 -15.48 -12.29
CA LYS A 300 21.00 -16.79 -12.97
C LYS A 300 20.09 -16.85 -14.20
N MET A 301 18.82 -16.48 -14.04
CA MET A 301 17.80 -16.67 -15.08
C MET A 301 17.82 -15.58 -16.17
N PHE A 302 18.20 -14.35 -15.80
CA PHE A 302 18.08 -13.19 -16.69
C PHE A 302 19.40 -12.47 -16.96
N GLY A 303 20.48 -12.76 -16.23
CA GLY A 303 21.75 -12.03 -16.36
C GLY A 303 22.35 -12.04 -17.76
N HIS A 304 22.16 -13.14 -18.50
CA HIS A 304 22.66 -13.29 -19.87
C HIS A 304 21.75 -12.63 -20.93
N LYS A 305 20.45 -12.40 -20.64
CA LYS A 305 19.47 -11.92 -21.63
C LYS A 305 18.89 -10.53 -21.36
N ALA A 306 18.61 -10.17 -20.11
CA ALA A 306 18.02 -8.87 -19.77
C ALA A 306 19.02 -7.72 -19.99
N ASN A 307 18.56 -6.56 -20.47
CA ASN A 307 19.39 -5.37 -20.69
C ASN A 307 20.10 -4.89 -19.41
N GLY A 308 19.39 -4.93 -18.28
CA GLY A 308 19.86 -4.54 -16.95
C GLY A 308 19.04 -5.18 -15.84
N ILE A 309 19.60 -5.27 -14.64
CA ILE A 309 18.93 -5.83 -13.46
C ILE A 309 19.29 -5.00 -12.23
N ARG A 310 18.29 -4.38 -11.63
CA ARG A 310 18.39 -3.56 -10.43
C ARG A 310 17.39 -4.05 -9.38
N VAL A 311 17.84 -4.11 -8.12
CA VAL A 311 17.06 -4.67 -7.00
C VAL A 311 17.01 -3.68 -5.85
N TYR A 312 15.80 -3.42 -5.38
CA TYR A 312 15.48 -2.63 -4.19
C TYR A 312 15.07 -3.57 -3.06
N CYS A 313 15.34 -3.19 -1.82
CA CYS A 313 14.86 -3.91 -0.65
C CYS A 313 14.34 -2.93 0.39
N THR A 314 13.07 -3.10 0.79
CA THR A 314 12.45 -2.26 1.82
C THR A 314 12.78 -2.72 3.23
N ARG A 315 13.13 -4.02 3.40
CA ARG A 315 13.30 -4.71 4.69
C ARG A 315 12.08 -4.65 5.62
N ASN A 316 10.91 -4.33 5.06
CA ASN A 316 9.69 -4.24 5.85
C ASN A 316 9.20 -5.62 6.31
N GLN A 317 8.65 -5.71 7.52
CA GLN A 317 8.01 -6.92 8.05
C GLN A 317 6.84 -7.34 7.16
N SER A 318 6.71 -8.61 6.76
CA SER A 318 5.56 -9.03 5.93
C SER A 318 4.22 -8.67 6.57
N LEU A 319 3.32 -8.04 5.81
CA LEU A 319 1.95 -7.82 6.26
C LEU A 319 1.14 -9.11 6.09
N PRO A 320 0.30 -9.49 7.07
CA PRO A 320 -0.61 -10.62 6.89
C PRO A 320 -1.55 -10.34 5.72
N GLU A 321 -1.88 -11.38 4.96
CA GLU A 321 -2.66 -11.21 3.73
C GLU A 321 -4.06 -10.66 4.04
N SER A 322 -4.72 -11.13 5.09
CA SER A 322 -6.10 -10.77 5.43
C SER A 322 -6.25 -9.59 6.41
N SER A 323 -5.19 -9.07 7.02
CA SER A 323 -5.30 -8.00 8.01
C SER A 323 -4.93 -6.62 7.44
N ASN A 324 -5.65 -5.59 7.89
CA ASN A 324 -5.34 -4.19 7.63
C ASN A 324 -5.15 -3.83 6.14
N VAL A 325 -6.24 -3.95 5.36
CA VAL A 325 -6.28 -3.61 3.92
C VAL A 325 -5.76 -2.20 3.64
N GLY A 326 -6.00 -1.24 4.55
CA GLY A 326 -5.48 0.13 4.45
C GLY A 326 -3.95 0.14 4.39
N SER A 327 -3.28 -0.40 5.41
CA SER A 327 -1.81 -0.44 5.44
C SER A 327 -1.21 -1.27 4.30
N ARG A 328 -1.87 -2.33 3.83
CA ARG A 328 -1.43 -3.03 2.60
C ARG A 328 -1.48 -2.12 1.38
N ARG A 329 -2.55 -1.34 1.20
CA ARG A 329 -2.68 -0.42 0.06
C ARG A 329 -1.65 0.70 0.14
N ASP A 330 -1.42 1.26 1.32
CA ASP A 330 -0.38 2.27 1.54
C ASP A 330 1.00 1.72 1.19
N ARG A 331 1.30 0.48 1.61
CA ARG A 331 2.56 -0.19 1.30
C ARG A 331 2.74 -0.52 -0.19
N ILE A 332 1.66 -0.92 -0.87
CA ILE A 332 1.69 -1.11 -2.33
C ILE A 332 2.03 0.23 -3.01
N VAL A 333 1.38 1.33 -2.61
CA VAL A 333 1.67 2.67 -3.13
C VAL A 333 3.12 3.05 -2.89
N GLU A 334 3.64 2.84 -1.68
CA GLU A 334 5.04 3.12 -1.33
C GLU A 334 6.03 2.32 -2.20
N ASN A 335 5.81 1.01 -2.32
CA ASN A 335 6.70 0.13 -3.09
C ASN A 335 6.77 0.54 -4.57
N TRP A 336 5.63 0.79 -5.20
CA TRP A 336 5.64 1.23 -6.59
C TRP A 336 6.27 2.60 -6.76
N ASN A 337 5.92 3.58 -5.90
CA ASN A 337 6.49 4.93 -5.96
C ASN A 337 8.01 4.92 -5.70
N THR A 338 8.53 3.94 -4.96
CA THR A 338 9.98 3.73 -4.77
C THR A 338 10.69 3.45 -6.09
N LEU A 339 10.06 2.73 -7.02
CA LEU A 339 10.67 2.35 -8.29
C LEU A 339 10.52 3.41 -9.39
N LEU A 340 9.51 4.28 -9.32
CA LEU A 340 9.17 5.24 -10.39
C LEU A 340 10.33 6.16 -10.84
N PRO A 341 11.16 6.72 -9.93
CA PRO A 341 12.25 7.61 -10.33
C PRO A 341 13.32 6.93 -11.18
N ASP A 342 13.40 5.60 -11.08
CA ASP A 342 14.48 4.82 -11.63
C ASP A 342 14.13 4.14 -12.95
N ILE A 343 12.88 4.21 -13.42
CA ILE A 343 12.46 3.62 -14.70
C ILE A 343 13.24 4.26 -15.87
N GLN A 344 14.01 3.46 -16.61
CA GLN A 344 14.77 3.95 -17.77
C GLN A 344 14.07 3.70 -19.10
N GLY A 345 13.32 2.60 -19.24
CA GLY A 345 12.56 2.28 -20.44
C GLY A 345 11.38 3.22 -20.66
N ASP A 346 11.03 3.44 -21.93
CA ASP A 346 9.87 4.27 -22.31
C ASP A 346 8.55 3.51 -22.09
N LEU A 347 8.59 2.19 -22.26
CA LEU A 347 7.49 1.29 -21.93
C LEU A 347 7.77 0.54 -20.62
N VAL A 348 6.72 0.33 -19.85
CA VAL A 348 6.77 -0.37 -18.57
C VAL A 348 5.86 -1.59 -18.61
N PHE A 349 6.44 -2.75 -18.31
CA PHE A 349 5.76 -4.00 -18.09
C PHE A 349 5.61 -4.20 -16.58
N GLY A 350 4.39 -4.40 -16.08
CA GLY A 350 4.17 -4.66 -14.66
C GLY A 350 3.77 -6.11 -14.40
N ALA A 351 4.27 -6.68 -13.31
CA ALA A 351 3.89 -8.00 -12.81
C ALA A 351 3.89 -8.07 -11.26
N GLU A 352 2.91 -8.79 -10.70
CA GLU A 352 2.91 -9.18 -9.28
C GLU A 352 3.66 -10.51 -9.08
N ASP A 353 4.22 -10.74 -7.89
CA ASP A 353 4.95 -11.99 -7.56
C ASP A 353 4.08 -13.25 -7.55
N ASP A 354 2.76 -13.10 -7.44
CA ASP A 354 1.77 -14.16 -7.42
C ASP A 354 0.89 -14.22 -8.68
N THR A 355 1.35 -13.59 -9.76
CA THR A 355 0.72 -13.63 -11.08
C THR A 355 1.69 -14.22 -12.11
N LEU A 356 1.24 -15.24 -12.85
CA LEU A 356 1.97 -15.84 -13.97
C LEU A 356 1.16 -15.61 -15.27
N PRO A 357 1.58 -14.67 -16.14
CA PRO A 357 0.88 -14.43 -17.40
C PRO A 357 1.09 -15.58 -18.39
N ASP A 358 0.24 -15.72 -19.40
CA ASP A 358 0.56 -16.60 -20.55
C ASP A 358 1.96 -16.26 -21.11
N THR A 359 2.70 -17.26 -21.61
CA THR A 359 4.09 -17.03 -22.04
C THR A 359 4.19 -16.02 -23.18
N ASP A 360 3.16 -15.84 -23.99
CA ASP A 360 3.10 -14.86 -25.07
C ASP A 360 2.28 -13.60 -24.74
N ALA A 361 1.93 -13.40 -23.46
CA ALA A 361 1.04 -12.33 -23.00
C ALA A 361 1.55 -10.93 -23.37
N TYR A 362 2.80 -10.61 -23.04
CA TYR A 362 3.34 -9.27 -23.28
C TYR A 362 3.50 -8.97 -24.77
N ARG A 363 3.90 -9.95 -25.59
CA ARG A 363 3.93 -9.80 -27.06
C ARG A 363 2.55 -9.47 -27.62
N LYS A 364 1.52 -10.24 -27.23
CA LYS A 364 0.13 -10.01 -27.68
C LYS A 364 -0.40 -8.64 -27.23
N MET A 365 -0.17 -8.28 -25.97
CA MET A 365 -0.60 -6.99 -25.42
C MET A 365 0.17 -5.82 -26.02
N LEU A 366 1.47 -5.94 -26.28
CA LEU A 366 2.28 -4.90 -26.89
C LEU A 366 1.78 -4.59 -28.30
N LYS A 367 1.50 -5.64 -29.09
CA LYS A 367 0.86 -5.50 -30.40
C LYS A 367 -0.47 -4.75 -30.29
N ALA A 368 -1.36 -5.17 -29.40
CA ALA A 368 -2.65 -4.53 -29.20
C ALA A 368 -2.53 -3.08 -28.69
N TYR A 369 -1.58 -2.80 -27.81
CA TYR A 369 -1.27 -1.48 -27.26
C TYR A 369 -0.97 -0.48 -28.37
N VAL A 370 -0.07 -0.85 -29.29
CA VAL A 370 0.30 -0.01 -30.42
C VAL A 370 -0.85 0.12 -31.42
N GLU A 371 -1.40 -1.01 -31.91
CA GLU A 371 -2.43 -1.00 -32.95
C GLU A 371 -3.64 -0.15 -32.57
N ASN A 372 -3.94 -0.07 -31.26
CA ASN A 372 -5.08 0.67 -30.74
C ASN A 372 -4.74 2.04 -30.16
N LYS A 373 -3.47 2.46 -30.23
CA LYS A 373 -2.93 3.68 -29.61
C LYS A 373 -3.36 3.80 -28.14
N ALA A 374 -3.25 2.70 -27.40
CA ALA A 374 -3.61 2.66 -26.00
C ALA A 374 -2.54 3.38 -25.18
N GLY A 375 -2.92 4.06 -24.10
CA GLY A 375 -1.97 4.52 -23.09
C GLY A 375 -1.78 3.52 -21.95
N PHE A 376 -2.68 2.56 -21.82
CA PHE A 376 -2.60 1.45 -20.87
C PHE A 376 -3.31 0.21 -21.43
N ILE A 377 -2.75 -0.98 -21.22
CA ILE A 377 -3.41 -2.27 -21.49
C ILE A 377 -3.10 -3.26 -20.37
N GLN A 378 -4.07 -4.10 -20.00
CA GLN A 378 -3.89 -5.20 -19.05
C GLN A 378 -4.43 -6.53 -19.59
N ALA A 379 -3.86 -7.62 -19.07
CA ALA A 379 -4.36 -8.97 -19.29
C ALA A 379 -5.65 -9.25 -18.49
N THR A 380 -6.20 -10.44 -18.64
CA THR A 380 -7.30 -10.96 -17.83
C THR A 380 -6.78 -11.85 -16.70
N ILE A 381 -7.23 -11.59 -15.47
CA ILE A 381 -6.96 -12.42 -14.29
C ILE A 381 -8.26 -12.69 -13.53
N ILE A 382 -8.24 -13.65 -12.61
CA ILE A 382 -9.30 -13.82 -11.60
C ILE A 382 -8.77 -13.33 -10.24
N GLY A 383 -9.61 -12.60 -9.51
CA GLY A 383 -9.34 -12.28 -8.10
C GLY A 383 -9.20 -13.54 -7.24
N ARG A 384 -8.10 -13.62 -6.47
CA ARG A 384 -7.79 -14.76 -5.57
C ARG A 384 -8.64 -14.88 -4.31
N TRP A 385 -9.40 -13.83 -4.00
CA TRP A 385 -10.19 -13.71 -2.77
C TRP A 385 -11.48 -14.53 -2.85
N SER A 386 -12.35 -14.42 -1.84
CA SER A 386 -13.62 -15.15 -1.75
C SER A 386 -14.56 -14.91 -2.95
N LEU A 387 -14.29 -13.88 -3.75
CA LEU A 387 -15.04 -13.55 -4.95
C LEU A 387 -14.17 -13.71 -6.21
N LYS A 388 -14.55 -14.65 -7.07
CA LYS A 388 -13.97 -14.86 -8.41
C LYS A 388 -14.39 -13.73 -9.35
N ILE A 389 -13.74 -12.58 -9.24
CA ILE A 389 -14.04 -11.36 -10.03
C ILE A 389 -12.99 -11.20 -11.13
N ILE A 390 -13.40 -10.65 -12.27
CA ILE A 390 -12.50 -10.27 -13.33
C ILE A 390 -12.29 -8.76 -13.32
N PRO A 391 -11.07 -8.26 -13.09
CA PRO A 391 -10.82 -6.86 -12.76
C PRO A 391 -10.65 -5.96 -14.00
N HIS A 392 -11.54 -6.07 -14.99
CA HIS A 392 -11.67 -5.07 -16.06
C HIS A 392 -12.70 -4.04 -15.60
N TRP A 393 -12.29 -2.91 -15.02
CA TRP A 393 -13.21 -2.02 -14.31
C TRP A 393 -13.82 -0.94 -15.20
N GLN A 394 -15.11 -0.66 -14.97
CA GLN A 394 -15.88 0.47 -15.48
C GLN A 394 -16.23 1.40 -14.32
N ILE A 395 -16.00 2.69 -14.48
CA ILE A 395 -16.16 3.72 -13.47
C ILE A 395 -16.97 4.84 -14.10
N LEU A 396 -18.18 5.05 -13.57
CA LEU A 396 -19.00 6.19 -13.93
C LEU A 396 -18.75 7.31 -12.93
N SER A 397 -18.74 8.52 -13.43
CA SER A 397 -18.46 9.72 -12.65
C SER A 397 -19.57 10.77 -12.78
N ASP A 398 -19.71 11.60 -11.76
CA ASP A 398 -20.55 12.80 -11.84
C ASP A 398 -19.91 13.88 -12.74
N GLU A 399 -20.62 14.99 -12.95
CA GLU A 399 -20.16 16.13 -13.75
C GLU A 399 -18.86 16.78 -13.22
N ARG A 400 -18.52 16.55 -11.95
CA ARG A 400 -17.28 17.03 -11.32
C ARG A 400 -16.13 16.03 -11.47
N GLY A 401 -16.39 14.89 -12.10
CA GLY A 401 -15.44 13.81 -12.26
C GLY A 401 -15.14 13.08 -10.96
N ASN A 402 -16.09 13.00 -10.03
CA ASN A 402 -16.03 12.11 -8.87
C ASN A 402 -16.66 10.76 -9.23
N PRO A 403 -16.05 9.62 -8.84
CA PRO A 403 -16.67 8.32 -9.02
C PRO A 403 -18.01 8.21 -8.29
N VAL A 404 -19.04 7.76 -9.01
CA VAL A 404 -20.39 7.46 -8.48
C VAL A 404 -20.76 5.99 -8.61
N ARG A 405 -20.14 5.27 -9.56
CA ARG A 405 -20.30 3.83 -9.72
C ARG A 405 -18.99 3.20 -10.15
N VAL A 406 -18.64 2.05 -9.59
CA VAL A 406 -17.45 1.26 -9.93
C VAL A 406 -17.91 -0.17 -10.14
N SER A 407 -17.76 -0.74 -11.32
CA SER A 407 -18.19 -2.11 -11.59
C SER A 407 -17.19 -2.87 -12.43
N SER A 408 -17.01 -4.15 -12.15
CA SER A 408 -16.29 -5.04 -13.07
C SER A 408 -17.10 -5.20 -14.36
N ALA A 409 -16.41 -5.20 -15.48
CA ALA A 409 -16.98 -5.46 -16.78
C ALA A 409 -17.48 -6.91 -16.84
N VAL A 410 -18.55 -7.09 -17.57
CA VAL A 410 -19.02 -8.39 -18.05
C VAL A 410 -18.38 -8.65 -19.41
N GLU A 411 -18.24 -9.93 -19.77
CA GLU A 411 -17.67 -10.39 -21.04
C GLU A 411 -18.13 -9.50 -22.19
N GLY A 412 -17.15 -8.95 -22.93
CA GLY A 412 -17.41 -8.17 -24.14
C GLY A 412 -17.56 -9.09 -25.34
N SER A 413 -18.31 -8.66 -26.35
CA SER A 413 -18.36 -9.34 -27.66
C SER A 413 -17.03 -9.24 -28.43
N SER A 414 -16.11 -8.40 -27.98
CA SER A 414 -14.81 -8.14 -28.57
C SER A 414 -13.66 -8.65 -27.69
N ARG A 415 -12.56 -9.05 -28.35
CA ARG A 415 -11.29 -9.38 -27.70
C ARG A 415 -10.80 -8.28 -26.76
N LEU A 416 -10.86 -7.03 -27.23
CA LEU A 416 -10.44 -5.85 -26.49
C LEU A 416 -11.67 -5.12 -25.94
N ILE A 417 -11.58 -4.63 -24.71
CA ILE A 417 -12.60 -3.83 -24.06
C ILE A 417 -11.99 -2.54 -23.53
N ASP A 418 -12.65 -1.41 -23.75
CA ASP A 418 -12.29 -0.16 -23.07
C ASP A 418 -12.55 -0.31 -21.58
N ILE A 419 -11.58 0.04 -20.74
CA ILE A 419 -11.71 0.05 -19.28
C ILE A 419 -11.47 1.48 -18.77
N SER A 420 -11.98 1.77 -17.59
CA SER A 420 -11.73 3.05 -16.92
C SER A 420 -11.13 2.87 -15.53
N GLY A 421 -10.79 1.64 -15.15
CA GLY A 421 -10.00 1.32 -13.96
C GLY A 421 -9.08 0.13 -14.25
N ALA A 422 -7.83 0.24 -13.79
CA ALA A 422 -6.76 -0.71 -14.08
C ALA A 422 -6.54 -1.69 -12.91
N GLY A 423 -5.90 -2.81 -13.21
CA GLY A 423 -5.28 -3.74 -12.26
C GLY A 423 -3.81 -3.95 -12.60
N TRP A 424 -2.98 -4.23 -11.58
CA TRP A 424 -1.51 -4.26 -11.72
C TRP A 424 -0.87 -5.65 -11.69
N PHE A 425 -1.63 -6.66 -12.04
CA PHE A 425 -1.16 -8.05 -12.05
C PHE A 425 -0.33 -8.39 -13.31
N CYS A 426 -0.71 -7.85 -14.47
CA CYS A 426 0.01 -7.98 -15.75
C CYS A 426 -0.45 -6.87 -16.72
N PHE A 427 0.39 -5.87 -16.99
CA PHE A 427 0.02 -4.70 -17.80
C PHE A 427 1.19 -4.11 -18.58
N ILE A 428 0.85 -3.24 -19.55
CA ILE A 428 1.76 -2.36 -20.28
C ILE A 428 1.27 -0.91 -20.21
N THR A 429 2.17 0.01 -19.94
CA THR A 429 1.92 1.47 -19.95
C THR A 429 3.20 2.21 -20.32
N SER A 430 3.11 3.52 -20.61
CA SER A 430 4.31 4.34 -20.77
C SER A 430 4.88 4.78 -19.42
N ARG A 431 6.20 5.00 -19.36
CA ARG A 431 6.88 5.64 -18.22
C ARG A 431 6.25 7.00 -17.91
N GLU A 432 5.96 7.79 -18.93
CA GLU A 432 5.33 9.11 -18.78
C GLU A 432 4.01 8.99 -18.02
N ASN A 433 3.15 8.04 -18.39
CA ASN A 433 1.86 7.84 -17.72
C ASN A 433 2.04 7.48 -16.23
N LEU A 434 2.98 6.61 -15.90
CA LEU A 434 3.26 6.24 -14.50
C LEU A 434 3.80 7.41 -13.68
N GLN A 435 4.68 8.23 -14.26
CA GLN A 435 5.28 9.38 -13.58
C GLN A 435 4.29 10.55 -13.45
N ARG A 436 3.43 10.75 -14.45
CA ARG A 436 2.42 11.82 -14.49
C ARG A 436 1.26 11.55 -13.54
N PHE A 437 0.86 10.29 -13.39
CA PHE A 437 -0.26 9.89 -12.54
C PHE A 437 0.24 8.99 -11.41
N PRO A 438 1.02 9.53 -10.46
CA PRO A 438 1.57 8.74 -9.38
C PRO A 438 0.47 8.13 -8.53
N LEU A 439 0.83 7.03 -7.90
CA LEU A 439 -0.11 6.15 -7.26
C LEU A 439 -0.61 6.75 -5.97
N LYS A 440 -1.92 6.66 -5.78
CA LYS A 440 -2.57 7.17 -4.58
C LYS A 440 -3.71 6.24 -4.18
N TRP A 441 -3.91 6.16 -2.88
CA TRP A 441 -5.07 5.51 -2.28
C TRP A 441 -5.70 6.48 -1.27
N THR A 442 -7.02 6.63 -1.32
CA THR A 442 -7.75 7.65 -0.55
C THR A 442 -8.59 7.05 0.59
N GLY A 443 -8.47 5.75 0.88
CA GLY A 443 -9.28 5.09 1.89
C GLY A 443 -8.54 4.90 3.20
N GLY A 444 -8.74 5.82 4.14
CA GLY A 444 -8.35 5.66 5.54
C GLY A 444 -9.52 5.17 6.41
N LEU A 445 -9.23 4.64 7.60
CA LEU A 445 -10.22 4.14 8.56
C LEU A 445 -11.32 5.16 8.93
N LYS A 446 -11.05 6.46 8.78
CA LYS A 446 -11.95 7.56 9.18
C LYS A 446 -12.82 8.11 8.05
N ASN A 447 -12.52 7.78 6.80
CA ASN A 447 -13.31 8.19 5.64
C ASN A 447 -13.18 7.09 4.57
N PRO A 448 -14.16 6.18 4.46
CA PRO A 448 -14.16 5.18 3.41
C PRO A 448 -14.39 5.91 2.08
N GLY A 449 -13.29 6.31 1.45
CA GLY A 449 -13.33 6.83 0.09
C GLY A 449 -13.91 5.81 -0.89
N PRO A 450 -13.87 6.12 -2.20
CA PRO A 450 -14.29 5.16 -3.22
C PRO A 450 -13.63 3.77 -3.00
N PRO A 451 -14.34 2.66 -3.20
CA PRO A 451 -13.87 1.30 -2.90
C PRO A 451 -12.86 0.80 -3.95
N MET A 452 -11.73 1.48 -4.07
CA MET A 452 -11.11 1.69 -5.37
C MET A 452 -9.60 1.48 -5.46
N GLY A 453 -8.91 0.60 -4.73
CA GLY A 453 -7.46 0.26 -4.89
C GLY A 453 -6.42 1.35 -5.29
N PRO A 454 -5.10 1.11 -5.19
CA PRO A 454 -4.16 2.05 -5.81
C PRO A 454 -4.15 1.92 -7.36
N ASP A 455 -4.38 0.71 -7.85
CA ASP A 455 -4.44 0.32 -9.26
C ASP A 455 -5.66 0.87 -10.00
N LEU A 456 -6.85 0.71 -9.42
CA LEU A 456 -8.09 1.25 -10.00
C LEU A 456 -8.02 2.78 -10.08
N TRP A 457 -7.48 3.45 -9.04
CA TRP A 457 -7.29 4.90 -9.04
C TRP A 457 -6.35 5.37 -10.16
N PHE A 458 -5.29 4.63 -10.45
CA PHE A 458 -4.39 4.94 -11.56
C PHE A 458 -5.10 4.87 -12.91
N GLY A 459 -5.75 3.75 -13.21
CA GLY A 459 -6.52 3.60 -14.46
C GLY A 459 -7.63 4.65 -14.60
N TYR A 460 -8.27 5.03 -13.49
CA TYR A 460 -9.25 6.10 -13.46
C TYR A 460 -8.67 7.46 -13.80
N ASN A 461 -7.48 7.79 -13.28
CA ASN A 461 -6.83 9.07 -13.59
C ASN A 461 -6.39 9.14 -15.06
N LEU A 462 -5.91 8.03 -15.62
CA LEU A 462 -5.62 7.93 -17.06
C LEU A 462 -6.88 8.17 -17.89
N HIS A 463 -7.96 7.46 -17.60
CA HIS A 463 -9.23 7.60 -18.31
C HIS A 463 -9.78 9.02 -18.21
N LYS A 464 -9.76 9.64 -17.02
CA LYS A 464 -10.17 11.04 -16.81
C LYS A 464 -9.32 12.03 -17.61
N ALA A 465 -8.07 11.70 -17.90
CA ALA A 465 -7.18 12.49 -18.75
C ALA A 465 -7.39 12.23 -20.25
N GLY A 466 -8.40 11.45 -20.64
CA GLY A 466 -8.68 11.09 -22.04
C GLY A 466 -7.74 10.02 -22.59
N ILE A 467 -6.96 9.37 -21.74
CA ILE A 467 -6.02 8.31 -22.16
C ILE A 467 -6.79 6.99 -22.30
N LYS A 468 -6.63 6.35 -23.45
CA LYS A 468 -7.29 5.06 -23.76
C LYS A 468 -6.69 3.93 -22.94
N CYS A 469 -7.53 3.26 -22.16
CA CYS A 469 -7.15 2.11 -21.33
C CYS A 469 -7.91 0.87 -21.82
N LEU A 470 -7.21 -0.24 -22.02
CA LEU A 470 -7.76 -1.47 -22.57
C LEU A 470 -7.60 -2.67 -21.64
N GLY A 471 -8.57 -3.58 -21.66
CA GLY A 471 -8.42 -4.95 -21.20
C GLY A 471 -8.38 -5.91 -22.39
N ASP A 472 -7.50 -6.91 -22.38
CA ASP A 472 -7.42 -7.95 -23.42
C ASP A 472 -7.88 -9.31 -22.89
N TRP A 473 -9.09 -9.73 -23.29
CA TRP A 473 -9.71 -11.00 -22.91
C TRP A 473 -9.00 -12.23 -23.48
N SER A 474 -8.16 -12.06 -24.50
CA SER A 474 -7.42 -13.17 -25.11
C SER A 474 -6.11 -13.50 -24.40
N VAL A 475 -5.72 -12.71 -23.40
CA VAL A 475 -4.48 -12.86 -22.65
C VAL A 475 -4.80 -13.24 -21.22
N GLY A 476 -4.55 -14.50 -20.85
CA GLY A 476 -4.80 -15.02 -19.53
C GLY A 476 -3.63 -14.78 -18.58
N CYS A 477 -3.95 -14.71 -17.30
CA CYS A 477 -3.00 -14.74 -16.20
C CYS A 477 -3.45 -15.74 -15.15
N LEU A 478 -2.54 -16.61 -14.73
CA LEU A 478 -2.72 -17.45 -13.56
C LEU A 478 -2.43 -16.64 -12.30
N HIS A 479 -3.42 -16.51 -11.44
CA HIS A 479 -3.22 -16.04 -10.07
C HIS A 479 -3.02 -17.24 -9.17
N PHE A 480 -1.93 -17.28 -8.41
CA PHE A 480 -1.65 -18.41 -7.52
C PHE A 480 -1.48 -17.99 -6.06
N THR A 481 -1.87 -18.85 -5.13
CA THR A 481 -1.47 -18.75 -3.72
C THR A 481 -0.50 -19.87 -3.40
N LYS A 482 -0.15 -20.03 -2.11
CA LYS A 482 0.63 -21.19 -1.67
C LYS A 482 -0.02 -22.53 -2.04
N ASP A 483 -1.35 -22.57 -2.06
CA ASP A 483 -2.11 -23.83 -2.08
C ASP A 483 -3.08 -23.96 -3.26
N LYS A 484 -3.25 -22.91 -4.09
CA LYS A 484 -4.22 -22.95 -5.19
C LYS A 484 -3.81 -22.11 -6.39
N ASP A 485 -4.32 -22.56 -7.53
CA ASP A 485 -4.14 -21.95 -8.84
C ASP A 485 -5.49 -21.49 -9.40
N LEU A 486 -5.57 -20.24 -9.85
CA LEU A 486 -6.78 -19.63 -10.36
C LEU A 486 -6.48 -19.00 -11.73
N HIS A 487 -6.89 -19.68 -12.79
CA HIS A 487 -6.76 -19.22 -14.17
C HIS A 487 -8.14 -18.88 -14.74
N PRO A 488 -8.30 -17.78 -15.51
CA PRO A 488 -9.56 -17.43 -16.17
C PRO A 488 -10.26 -18.60 -16.89
N SER A 489 -9.51 -19.51 -17.51
CA SER A 489 -10.06 -20.68 -18.21
C SER A 489 -10.52 -21.82 -17.28
N SER A 490 -10.15 -21.83 -16.00
CA SER A 490 -10.47 -22.92 -15.08
C SER A 490 -11.76 -22.72 -14.28
N ILE A 491 -12.39 -21.54 -14.36
CA ILE A 491 -13.61 -21.24 -13.62
C ILE A 491 -14.86 -21.42 -14.49
N ARG A 492 -15.92 -21.99 -13.90
CA ARG A 492 -17.24 -22.10 -14.54
C ARG A 492 -18.15 -20.90 -14.25
N LYS A 493 -17.91 -20.24 -13.11
CA LYS A 493 -18.72 -19.13 -12.60
C LYS A 493 -17.79 -18.01 -12.13
N ALA A 494 -18.12 -16.79 -12.51
CA ALA A 494 -17.49 -15.58 -12.03
C ALA A 494 -18.54 -14.70 -11.35
N HIS A 495 -18.08 -13.64 -10.68
CA HIS A 495 -18.95 -12.64 -10.10
C HIS A 495 -18.68 -11.29 -10.73
N ARG A 496 -19.75 -10.64 -11.16
CA ARG A 496 -19.74 -9.21 -11.42
C ARG A 496 -19.90 -8.48 -10.09
N LEU A 497 -18.97 -7.59 -9.79
CA LEU A 497 -19.04 -6.73 -8.62
C LEU A 497 -19.36 -5.31 -9.06
N ALA A 498 -20.30 -4.66 -8.39
CA ALA A 498 -20.59 -3.26 -8.59
C ALA A 498 -20.68 -2.54 -7.24
N TYR A 499 -20.14 -1.33 -7.19
CA TYR A 499 -20.27 -0.40 -6.08
C TYR A 499 -21.00 0.83 -6.59
N GLN A 500 -22.00 1.29 -5.86
CA GLN A 500 -22.74 2.50 -6.20
C GLN A 500 -22.83 3.43 -5.01
N LYS A 501 -22.50 4.70 -5.24
CA LYS A 501 -22.58 5.75 -4.25
C LYS A 501 -24.04 6.22 -4.16
N SER A 502 -24.61 6.16 -2.97
CA SER A 502 -25.93 6.73 -2.67
C SER A 502 -25.87 8.26 -2.65
N GLU A 503 -27.03 8.91 -2.67
CA GLU A 503 -27.16 10.37 -2.51
C GLU A 503 -26.54 10.89 -1.20
N LYS A 504 -26.53 10.06 -0.15
CA LYS A 504 -25.89 10.36 1.15
C LYS A 504 -24.37 10.18 1.13
N GLY A 505 -23.79 9.82 -0.02
CA GLY A 505 -22.36 9.59 -0.18
C GLY A 505 -21.85 8.21 0.29
N VAL A 506 -22.74 7.32 0.73
CA VAL A 506 -22.39 5.97 1.18
C VAL A 506 -22.26 5.02 -0.02
N TRP A 507 -21.20 4.22 -0.05
CA TRP A 507 -20.97 3.21 -1.09
C TRP A 507 -21.67 1.88 -0.74
N ASN A 508 -22.57 1.44 -1.61
CA ASN A 508 -23.26 0.15 -1.52
C ASN A 508 -22.64 -0.85 -2.49
N MET A 509 -22.49 -2.10 -2.05
CA MET A 509 -21.93 -3.18 -2.86
C MET A 509 -23.04 -4.09 -3.39
N TYR A 510 -22.98 -4.43 -4.67
CA TYR A 510 -23.89 -5.32 -5.39
C TYR A 510 -23.07 -6.43 -6.03
N LYS A 511 -23.56 -7.65 -5.92
CA LYS A 511 -22.92 -8.84 -6.46
C LYS A 511 -23.91 -9.57 -7.36
N GLU A 512 -23.47 -9.88 -8.58
CA GLU A 512 -24.21 -10.67 -9.54
C GLU A 512 -23.34 -11.88 -9.94
N GLU A 513 -23.89 -13.09 -9.86
CA GLU A 513 -23.22 -14.27 -10.41
C GLU A 513 -23.40 -14.27 -11.93
N ILE A 514 -22.30 -14.42 -12.65
CA ILE A 514 -22.29 -14.49 -14.10
C ILE A 514 -21.68 -15.82 -14.53
N ALA A 515 -22.09 -16.33 -15.68
CA ALA A 515 -21.33 -17.37 -16.35
C ALA A 515 -19.89 -16.87 -16.47
N ALA A 516 -18.91 -17.72 -16.14
CA ALA A 516 -17.52 -17.34 -16.41
C ALA A 516 -17.42 -17.00 -17.90
N PRO A 517 -16.70 -15.92 -18.26
CA PRO A 517 -16.47 -15.63 -19.66
C PRO A 517 -15.98 -16.91 -20.30
N SER A 518 -16.62 -17.30 -21.39
CA SER A 518 -16.30 -18.51 -22.10
C SER A 518 -14.99 -18.32 -22.85
N MET A 519 -13.91 -17.89 -22.18
CA MET A 519 -12.58 -17.48 -22.67
C MET A 519 -12.38 -17.88 -24.13
N CYS A 520 -12.94 -17.08 -25.05
CA CYS A 520 -12.93 -17.33 -26.49
C CYS A 520 -13.10 -18.80 -26.93
N LYS A 521 -13.77 -19.70 -26.19
CA LYS A 521 -13.97 -21.08 -26.64
C LYS A 521 -14.85 -21.06 -27.89
N ARG A 522 -15.91 -20.24 -27.87
CA ARG A 522 -16.75 -19.94 -29.05
C ARG A 522 -16.04 -19.11 -30.12
N PHE A 523 -15.04 -18.31 -29.78
CA PHE A 523 -14.29 -17.52 -30.76
C PHE A 523 -13.22 -18.36 -31.47
N LYS A 524 -12.46 -19.18 -30.74
CA LYS A 524 -11.52 -20.16 -31.31
C LYS A 524 -12.27 -21.23 -32.11
N GLU A 525 -13.32 -21.82 -31.56
CA GLU A 525 -14.11 -22.83 -32.28
C GLU A 525 -14.85 -22.23 -33.48
N GLY A 526 -15.34 -20.98 -33.42
CA GLY A 526 -16.04 -20.33 -34.54
C GLY A 526 -15.12 -19.77 -35.64
N VAL A 527 -13.96 -19.23 -35.28
CA VAL A 527 -13.01 -18.61 -36.23
C VAL A 527 -12.09 -19.64 -36.87
N GLU A 528 -11.65 -20.68 -36.14
CA GLU A 528 -10.71 -21.67 -36.68
C GLU A 528 -11.41 -22.82 -37.42
N SER A 529 -12.66 -23.15 -37.10
CA SER A 529 -13.31 -24.33 -37.69
C SER A 529 -14.14 -24.05 -38.95
N GLY A 530 -14.59 -22.82 -39.18
CA GLY A 530 -15.56 -22.50 -40.23
C GLY A 530 -16.88 -23.30 -40.16
N LYS A 531 -17.11 -24.04 -39.06
CA LYS A 531 -18.28 -24.88 -38.85
C LYS A 531 -19.35 -24.12 -38.09
N GLU A 532 -20.60 -24.33 -38.52
CA GLU A 532 -21.79 -23.87 -37.82
C GLU A 532 -21.76 -24.37 -36.38
N THR A 533 -22.02 -23.46 -35.44
CA THR A 533 -22.15 -23.80 -34.03
C THR A 533 -23.59 -23.59 -33.61
N GLU A 534 -24.15 -24.63 -32.99
CA GLU A 534 -25.48 -24.62 -32.42
C GLU A 534 -25.38 -24.22 -30.94
N THR A 535 -26.15 -23.22 -30.54
CA THR A 535 -26.20 -22.79 -29.13
C THR A 535 -27.07 -23.71 -28.29
N ASP A 536 -26.94 -23.65 -26.95
CA ASP A 536 -27.80 -24.37 -25.99
C ASP A 536 -29.32 -24.03 -26.11
N MET A 537 -29.68 -23.05 -26.95
CA MET A 537 -31.05 -22.71 -27.32
C MET A 537 -31.48 -23.23 -28.71
N GLY A 538 -30.68 -24.09 -29.34
CA GLY A 538 -30.96 -24.70 -30.65
C GLY A 538 -31.05 -23.67 -31.78
N VAL A 539 -30.27 -22.58 -31.69
CA VAL A 539 -30.13 -21.59 -32.75
C VAL A 539 -28.77 -21.77 -33.40
N LYS A 540 -28.80 -21.99 -34.72
CA LYS A 540 -27.62 -22.09 -35.59
C LYS A 540 -27.30 -20.72 -36.15
N TYR A 541 -26.02 -20.37 -36.19
CA TYR A 541 -25.55 -19.17 -36.87
C TYR A 541 -24.38 -19.54 -37.77
N ARG A 542 -24.27 -18.87 -38.92
CA ARG A 542 -23.14 -18.98 -39.83
C ARG A 542 -22.45 -17.63 -39.95
N VAL A 543 -21.18 -17.56 -39.53
CA VAL A 543 -20.37 -16.35 -39.68
C VAL A 543 -19.85 -16.32 -41.12
N LEU A 544 -20.35 -15.40 -41.93
CA LEU A 544 -19.80 -15.14 -43.27
C LEU A 544 -18.52 -14.29 -43.12
N ARG A 545 -17.46 -14.65 -43.84
CA ARG A 545 -16.11 -14.05 -43.79
C ARG A 545 -16.15 -12.50 -43.83
N PRO A 546 -15.19 -11.79 -43.21
CA PRO A 546 -15.11 -10.35 -43.35
C PRO A 546 -14.81 -9.97 -44.80
N PHE A 547 -15.68 -9.17 -45.40
CA PHE A 547 -15.41 -8.51 -46.67
C PHE A 547 -14.28 -7.49 -46.47
N ALA A 548 -13.20 -7.64 -47.24
CA ALA A 548 -12.17 -6.62 -47.35
C ALA A 548 -12.69 -5.50 -48.26
N GLY A 549 -12.73 -4.28 -47.73
CA GLY A 549 -12.82 -3.04 -48.52
C GLY A 549 -14.18 -2.33 -48.45
N THR A 550 -14.26 -1.26 -47.66
CA THR A 550 -14.42 0.13 -48.14
C THR A 550 -14.65 1.08 -46.97
N GLU A 551 -14.16 2.31 -47.12
CA GLU A 551 -14.13 3.38 -46.14
C GLU A 551 -15.53 3.90 -45.77
N GLY A 552 -15.72 4.22 -44.49
CA GLY A 552 -16.65 5.26 -44.03
C GLY A 552 -18.15 5.05 -44.26
N ARG A 553 -18.85 4.49 -43.25
CA ARG A 553 -20.11 5.01 -42.64
C ARG A 553 -20.66 3.98 -41.64
N PHE A 554 -21.33 4.49 -40.61
CA PHE A 554 -21.97 3.74 -39.52
C PHE A 554 -22.86 2.60 -40.04
N PHE A 555 -22.64 1.36 -39.58
CA PHE A 555 -23.60 0.27 -39.75
C PHE A 555 -24.42 0.08 -38.46
N LYS A 556 -25.74 0.26 -38.60
CA LYS A 556 -26.78 -0.23 -37.69
C LYS A 556 -27.40 -1.47 -38.36
N GLY A 557 -27.39 -2.61 -37.67
CA GLY A 557 -28.14 -3.81 -38.06
C GLY A 557 -27.29 -4.87 -38.76
N GLY A 558 -27.20 -6.05 -38.16
CA GLY A 558 -26.88 -7.30 -38.86
C GLY A 558 -28.18 -8.05 -39.15
N THR A 559 -28.28 -8.67 -40.31
CA THR A 559 -29.42 -9.51 -40.73
C THR A 559 -29.28 -10.92 -40.15
N VAL A 560 -30.40 -11.47 -39.67
CA VAL A 560 -30.52 -12.88 -39.25
C VAL A 560 -31.57 -13.53 -40.15
N GLU A 561 -31.19 -14.50 -40.96
CA GLU A 561 -32.14 -15.37 -41.66
C GLU A 561 -32.67 -16.42 -40.67
N VAL A 562 -33.99 -16.48 -40.51
CA VAL A 562 -34.66 -17.50 -39.70
C VAL A 562 -35.30 -18.53 -40.64
N GLU A 563 -34.70 -19.72 -40.72
CA GLU A 563 -35.07 -20.79 -41.68
C GLU A 563 -36.50 -21.39 -41.53
N SER A 564 -37.34 -20.97 -40.58
CA SER A 564 -38.75 -21.34 -40.64
C SER A 564 -39.71 -20.33 -39.99
N GLN A 565 -40.68 -19.87 -40.79
CA GLN A 565 -41.79 -19.01 -40.37
C GLN A 565 -42.57 -19.61 -39.17
N THR A 566 -42.63 -20.95 -39.09
CA THR A 566 -43.31 -21.67 -38.00
C THR A 566 -42.65 -21.44 -36.63
N ARG A 567 -41.35 -21.19 -36.58
CA ARG A 567 -40.61 -20.96 -35.33
C ARG A 567 -40.66 -19.50 -34.88
N ALA A 568 -40.65 -18.55 -35.81
CA ALA A 568 -40.89 -17.13 -35.53
C ALA A 568 -42.28 -16.89 -34.95
N GLN A 569 -43.31 -17.56 -35.49
CA GLN A 569 -44.68 -17.49 -34.96
C GLN A 569 -44.78 -18.01 -33.51
N LYS A 570 -44.02 -19.07 -33.17
CA LYS A 570 -43.96 -19.62 -31.81
C LYS A 570 -43.30 -18.68 -30.81
N LEU A 571 -42.36 -17.84 -31.24
CA LEU A 571 -41.68 -16.85 -30.40
C LEU A 571 -42.51 -15.57 -30.25
N MET A 572 -43.22 -15.15 -31.29
CA MET A 572 -44.23 -14.07 -31.23
C MET A 572 -45.36 -14.42 -30.27
N ASN A 573 -45.89 -15.66 -30.33
CA ASN A 573 -46.93 -16.13 -29.41
C ASN A 573 -46.48 -16.21 -27.95
N LYS A 574 -45.16 -16.18 -27.69
CA LYS A 574 -44.56 -16.15 -26.34
C LYS A 574 -44.17 -14.74 -25.88
N GLY A 575 -44.43 -13.71 -26.69
CA GLY A 575 -44.09 -12.32 -26.36
C GLY A 575 -42.58 -12.03 -26.33
N LEU A 576 -41.76 -12.89 -26.91
CA LEU A 576 -40.30 -12.78 -26.89
C LEU A 576 -39.74 -11.91 -28.03
N ILE A 577 -40.54 -11.69 -29.09
CA ILE A 577 -40.22 -10.84 -30.24
C ILE A 577 -41.49 -10.12 -30.71
N GLY A 578 -41.35 -8.91 -31.28
CA GLY A 578 -42.45 -8.12 -31.85
C GLY A 578 -42.94 -8.64 -33.21
N PRO A 579 -44.04 -8.08 -33.76
CA PRO A 579 -44.56 -8.46 -35.07
C PRO A 579 -43.54 -8.21 -36.18
N LEU A 580 -43.52 -9.09 -37.18
CA LEU A 580 -42.72 -8.97 -38.40
C LEU A 580 -43.35 -7.90 -39.31
N GLU A 581 -42.63 -6.81 -39.57
CA GLU A 581 -42.86 -5.96 -40.74
C GLU A 581 -41.67 -6.15 -41.70
N ASP A 582 -41.97 -6.44 -42.96
CA ASP A 582 -41.01 -6.52 -44.08
C ASP A 582 -39.80 -7.45 -43.89
N ASP A 583 -40.00 -8.68 -43.40
CA ASP A 583 -38.97 -9.72 -43.24
C ASP A 583 -37.73 -9.30 -42.40
N ILE A 584 -37.84 -8.22 -41.60
CA ILE A 584 -36.75 -7.72 -40.75
C ILE A 584 -37.12 -7.88 -39.26
N LEU A 585 -36.23 -8.54 -38.52
CA LEU A 585 -36.38 -8.79 -37.08
C LEU A 585 -35.88 -7.58 -36.28
N LEU A 586 -36.78 -6.82 -35.65
CA LEU A 586 -36.41 -5.75 -34.71
C LEU A 586 -36.34 -6.29 -33.27
N VAL A 587 -35.18 -6.19 -32.64
CA VAL A 587 -34.98 -6.51 -31.21
C VAL A 587 -34.79 -5.19 -30.45
N GLY A 588 -35.80 -4.79 -29.68
CA GLY A 588 -35.76 -3.63 -28.78
C GLY A 588 -36.47 -3.93 -27.46
N PRO A 589 -36.08 -3.28 -26.34
CA PRO A 589 -36.68 -3.53 -25.04
C PRO A 589 -38.10 -2.98 -24.97
N SER A 590 -38.99 -3.77 -24.35
CA SER A 590 -40.40 -3.46 -24.11
C SER A 590 -40.59 -2.14 -23.36
N GLU A 591 -41.62 -1.40 -23.78
CA GLU A 591 -42.06 -0.11 -23.28
C GLU A 591 -42.12 -0.03 -21.74
N THR A 592 -41.52 1.04 -21.19
CA THR A 592 -41.88 1.58 -19.88
C THR A 592 -42.43 2.97 -20.11
N LYS A 593 -43.68 3.23 -19.67
CA LYS A 593 -44.31 4.55 -19.70
C LYS A 593 -43.44 5.59 -18.98
N VAL A 594 -42.94 6.58 -19.71
CA VAL A 594 -42.29 7.77 -19.15
C VAL A 594 -43.28 8.93 -19.21
N MET A 595 -43.65 9.46 -18.04
CA MET A 595 -44.29 10.78 -17.96
C MET A 595 -43.24 11.85 -18.30
N ALA A 596 -43.57 12.73 -19.24
CA ALA A 596 -42.72 13.82 -19.69
C ALA A 596 -42.44 14.84 -18.56
N PRO A 597 -41.19 15.28 -18.36
CA PRO A 597 -40.89 16.50 -17.62
C PRO A 597 -40.63 17.68 -18.57
N ALA A 598 -41.05 18.85 -18.08
CA ALA A 598 -41.05 20.14 -18.76
C ALA A 598 -39.69 20.59 -19.30
N GLU A 599 -39.73 21.26 -20.45
CA GLU A 599 -38.60 21.92 -21.09
C GLU A 599 -37.93 22.93 -20.15
N ARG A 600 -36.66 22.70 -19.82
CA ARG A 600 -35.73 23.74 -19.35
C ARG A 600 -34.58 23.83 -20.33
N LYS A 601 -34.49 24.95 -21.03
CA LYS A 601 -33.33 25.33 -21.85
C LYS A 601 -32.09 25.43 -20.96
N VAL A 602 -31.15 24.50 -21.12
CA VAL A 602 -29.79 24.59 -20.58
C VAL A 602 -28.89 25.15 -21.67
N VAL A 603 -28.29 26.31 -21.40
CA VAL A 603 -27.23 26.90 -22.23
C VAL A 603 -25.94 26.18 -21.90
N VAL A 604 -25.41 25.40 -22.84
CA VAL A 604 -24.11 24.74 -22.73
C VAL A 604 -23.03 25.69 -23.25
N THR A 605 -22.14 26.14 -22.37
CA THR A 605 -20.86 26.75 -22.77
C THR A 605 -19.82 25.65 -23.00
N PRO A 606 -19.07 25.66 -24.11
CA PRO A 606 -18.05 24.66 -24.37
C PRO A 606 -16.87 24.83 -23.41
N ALA A 607 -16.42 23.71 -22.83
CA ALA A 607 -15.17 23.65 -22.07
C ALA A 607 -13.97 23.90 -22.99
N PRO A 608 -12.89 24.52 -22.50
CA PRO A 608 -11.69 24.79 -23.30
C PRO A 608 -11.05 23.49 -23.78
N SER A 609 -10.81 23.39 -25.08
CA SER A 609 -10.07 22.30 -25.71
C SER A 609 -8.67 22.22 -25.13
N LEU A 610 -8.37 21.14 -24.39
CA LEU A 610 -6.99 20.79 -24.08
C LEU A 610 -6.31 20.25 -25.35
N PRO A 611 -5.01 20.55 -25.58
CA PRO A 611 -4.31 20.07 -26.75
C PRO A 611 -4.28 18.53 -26.76
N MET A 612 -4.78 17.93 -27.84
CA MET A 612 -4.53 16.51 -28.10
C MET A 612 -3.03 16.32 -28.30
N LEU A 613 -2.42 15.50 -27.45
CA LEU A 613 -1.05 15.03 -27.62
C LEU A 613 -1.05 13.96 -28.72
N GLU A 614 -0.47 14.27 -29.88
CA GLU A 614 -0.08 13.25 -30.85
C GLU A 614 1.15 12.51 -30.34
N VAL A 615 0.97 11.26 -29.93
CA VAL A 615 2.07 10.33 -29.65
C VAL A 615 2.57 9.81 -31.01
N ASN A 616 3.44 10.58 -31.67
CA ASN A 616 4.27 10.11 -32.78
C ASN A 616 5.65 9.76 -32.22
N ASP A 617 5.79 8.59 -31.59
CA ASP A 617 7.05 8.16 -30.98
C ASP A 617 7.77 7.11 -31.88
N PRO A 618 8.90 7.49 -32.54
CA PRO A 618 9.71 6.57 -33.34
C PRO A 618 10.23 5.35 -32.57
N ALA A 619 10.44 5.46 -31.25
CA ALA A 619 10.92 4.36 -30.42
C ALA A 619 9.88 3.23 -30.33
N VAL A 620 8.59 3.57 -30.36
CA VAL A 620 7.48 2.60 -30.40
C VAL A 620 7.46 1.88 -31.75
N ALA A 621 7.70 2.58 -32.85
CA ALA A 621 7.78 1.98 -34.18
C ALA A 621 8.96 0.99 -34.30
N GLU A 622 10.10 1.33 -33.71
CA GLU A 622 11.29 0.48 -33.70
C GLU A 622 11.11 -0.77 -32.82
N ALA A 623 10.46 -0.63 -31.65
CA ALA A 623 10.14 -1.77 -30.78
C ALA A 623 9.20 -2.80 -31.47
N ILE A 624 8.30 -2.34 -32.34
CA ILE A 624 7.44 -3.22 -33.16
C ILE A 624 8.28 -3.98 -34.19
N ALA A 625 9.21 -3.30 -34.88
CA ALA A 625 10.08 -3.94 -35.86
C ALA A 625 10.92 -5.06 -35.21
N LEU A 626 11.44 -4.82 -34.01
CA LEU A 626 12.14 -5.83 -33.20
C LEU A 626 11.23 -7.01 -32.82
N ALA A 627 10.04 -6.75 -32.26
CA ALA A 627 9.11 -7.79 -31.81
C ALA A 627 8.49 -8.63 -32.95
N THR A 628 8.56 -8.14 -34.20
CA THR A 628 8.03 -8.85 -35.39
C THR A 628 9.11 -9.56 -36.19
N SER A 629 10.39 -9.21 -36.04
CA SER A 629 11.52 -9.76 -36.80
C SER A 629 12.06 -11.12 -36.33
N SER A 630 11.64 -11.63 -35.16
CA SER A 630 12.24 -12.84 -34.53
C SER A 630 11.61 -14.18 -34.96
N THR A 631 10.88 -14.25 -36.08
CA THR A 631 10.05 -15.42 -36.42
C THR A 631 10.64 -16.45 -37.39
N GLU A 632 11.89 -16.33 -37.87
CA GLU A 632 12.38 -17.23 -38.93
C GLU A 632 13.55 -18.19 -38.62
N GLU A 633 14.25 -18.13 -37.50
CA GLU A 633 15.34 -19.10 -37.25
C GLU A 633 15.43 -19.56 -35.79
N SER A 634 14.79 -20.68 -35.46
CA SER A 634 15.20 -21.54 -34.34
C SER A 634 14.48 -22.90 -34.41
N SER A 635 14.85 -23.72 -35.39
CA SER A 635 14.60 -25.17 -35.35
C SER A 635 15.91 -25.90 -35.59
N THR A 636 16.67 -26.17 -34.52
CA THR A 636 17.63 -27.29 -34.36
C THR A 636 18.49 -27.07 -33.11
N LEU A 637 18.05 -27.57 -31.96
CA LEU A 637 18.91 -27.88 -30.82
C LEU A 637 18.15 -28.79 -29.84
N GLU A 638 17.89 -30.01 -30.27
CA GLU A 638 17.58 -31.14 -29.40
C GLU A 638 18.71 -32.16 -29.54
N SER A 639 19.67 -32.13 -28.61
CA SER A 639 20.45 -33.30 -28.19
C SER A 639 21.45 -32.90 -27.10
N PHE A 640 21.58 -33.73 -26.07
CA PHE A 640 22.55 -33.71 -24.96
C PHE A 640 22.22 -32.87 -23.74
N LEU A 641 21.43 -33.45 -22.83
CA LEU A 641 21.75 -33.53 -21.39
C LEU A 641 21.13 -34.82 -20.84
N GLU A 642 21.94 -35.88 -20.70
CA GLU A 642 21.62 -37.01 -19.83
C GLU A 642 21.84 -36.56 -18.38
N GLU A 643 20.76 -36.53 -17.58
CA GLU A 643 20.85 -36.37 -16.13
C GLU A 643 21.11 -37.74 -15.48
N PRO A 644 22.01 -37.85 -14.49
CA PRO A 644 22.19 -39.11 -13.77
C PRO A 644 21.03 -39.34 -12.79
N GLU A 645 20.55 -40.58 -12.75
CA GLU A 645 19.53 -41.04 -11.80
C GLU A 645 19.98 -40.79 -10.33
N PRO A 646 19.10 -40.30 -9.45
CA PRO A 646 19.44 -40.17 -8.04
C PRO A 646 19.38 -41.54 -7.34
N GLU A 647 20.46 -41.87 -6.64
CA GLU A 647 20.55 -43.01 -5.73
C GLU A 647 19.43 -42.97 -4.67
N VAL A 648 18.76 -44.12 -4.54
CA VAL A 648 17.77 -44.43 -3.51
C VAL A 648 18.47 -44.52 -2.16
N VAL A 649 18.32 -43.50 -1.32
CA VAL A 649 18.73 -43.55 0.09
C VAL A 649 17.57 -44.12 0.90
N GLN A 650 17.85 -45.24 1.58
CA GLN A 650 16.94 -45.96 2.47
C GLN A 650 16.53 -45.10 3.68
N GLU A 651 15.22 -45.02 3.92
CA GLU A 651 14.64 -44.46 5.14
C GLU A 651 14.84 -45.41 6.33
N ALA A 652 15.20 -44.83 7.49
CA ALA A 652 15.19 -45.46 8.81
C ALA A 652 14.48 -44.50 9.80
N PRO A 653 13.94 -45.01 10.92
CA PRO A 653 12.55 -44.75 11.32
C PRO A 653 12.34 -43.56 12.25
N GLU A 654 11.07 -43.16 12.30
CA GLU A 654 10.42 -42.17 13.14
C GLU A 654 10.90 -42.13 14.61
N ALA A 655 11.24 -40.93 15.07
CA ALA A 655 11.20 -40.56 16.48
C ALA A 655 10.36 -39.28 16.61
N LEU A 656 9.07 -39.45 16.88
CA LEU A 656 8.16 -38.39 17.33
C LEU A 656 8.58 -37.94 18.73
N GLN A 657 9.11 -36.73 18.85
CA GLN A 657 9.08 -35.96 20.10
C GLN A 657 8.01 -34.87 19.97
N THR A 658 6.88 -35.12 20.60
CA THR A 658 5.83 -34.15 20.91
C THR A 658 6.38 -33.10 21.89
N LEU A 659 6.54 -31.85 21.44
CA LEU A 659 6.68 -30.69 22.33
C LEU A 659 5.29 -30.12 22.62
N GLN A 660 4.91 -30.18 23.90
CA GLN A 660 3.67 -29.68 24.47
C GLN A 660 3.60 -28.14 24.38
N GLU A 661 2.40 -27.63 24.09
CA GLU A 661 2.03 -26.22 24.18
C GLU A 661 2.15 -25.73 25.64
N PRO A 662 2.51 -24.46 25.90
CA PRO A 662 2.42 -23.90 27.24
C PRO A 662 0.95 -23.84 27.65
N GLU A 663 0.66 -24.43 28.81
CA GLU A 663 -0.65 -24.46 29.46
C GLU A 663 -1.30 -23.07 29.47
N GLN A 664 -2.48 -22.98 28.85
CA GLN A 664 -3.39 -21.86 29.09
C GLN A 664 -3.86 -21.97 30.54
N GLU A 665 -3.55 -20.96 31.37
CA GLU A 665 -4.21 -20.81 32.66
C GLU A 665 -5.72 -20.69 32.42
N GLU A 666 -6.46 -21.75 32.73
CA GLU A 666 -7.91 -21.70 32.91
C GLU A 666 -8.23 -20.66 33.99
N VAL A 667 -8.59 -19.45 33.57
CA VAL A 667 -9.25 -18.50 34.46
C VAL A 667 -10.57 -19.13 34.87
N GLN A 668 -10.62 -19.66 36.10
CA GLN A 668 -11.82 -20.23 36.70
C GLN A 668 -13.00 -19.29 36.44
N VAL A 669 -14.07 -19.85 35.84
CA VAL A 669 -15.30 -19.12 35.55
C VAL A 669 -15.89 -18.66 36.88
N ALA A 670 -15.71 -17.38 37.18
CA ALA A 670 -16.21 -16.81 38.42
C ALA A 670 -17.75 -16.90 38.40
N LYS A 671 -18.30 -17.75 39.28
CA LYS A 671 -19.75 -17.98 39.42
C LYS A 671 -20.42 -16.66 39.79
N TRP A 672 -21.43 -16.25 39.02
CA TRP A 672 -22.25 -15.09 39.36
C TRP A 672 -23.35 -15.53 40.32
N GLU A 673 -23.47 -14.85 41.45
CA GLU A 673 -24.49 -15.14 42.45
C GLU A 673 -25.59 -14.09 42.41
N ARG A 674 -26.85 -14.54 42.41
CA ARG A 674 -28.00 -13.65 42.48
C ARG A 674 -28.13 -13.09 43.89
N VAL A 675 -27.97 -11.79 44.03
CA VAL A 675 -28.02 -11.09 45.33
C VAL A 675 -29.42 -10.53 45.59
N SER A 676 -30.18 -10.18 44.54
CA SER A 676 -31.59 -9.79 44.65
C SER A 676 -32.32 -9.95 43.29
N ASN A 677 -33.61 -9.64 43.21
CA ASN A 677 -34.36 -9.73 41.95
C ASN A 677 -33.74 -8.80 40.89
N GLY A 678 -33.18 -9.42 39.84
CA GLY A 678 -32.52 -8.70 38.75
C GLY A 678 -31.06 -8.31 39.03
N VAL A 679 -30.48 -8.56 40.20
CA VAL A 679 -29.10 -8.13 40.53
C VAL A 679 -28.19 -9.33 40.78
N TYR A 680 -27.01 -9.31 40.14
CA TYR A 680 -26.02 -10.39 40.20
C TYR A 680 -24.63 -9.83 40.46
N ARG A 681 -23.83 -10.53 41.27
CA ARG A 681 -22.47 -10.13 41.64
C ARG A 681 -21.49 -11.27 41.43
N ASN A 682 -20.26 -10.94 41.01
CA ASN A 682 -19.17 -11.92 40.89
C ASN A 682 -18.14 -11.80 42.05
N PRO A 683 -17.26 -12.81 42.25
CA PRO A 683 -16.24 -12.82 43.29
C PRO A 683 -15.24 -11.65 43.30
N VAL A 684 -15.04 -10.97 42.16
CA VAL A 684 -14.16 -9.80 42.06
C VAL A 684 -14.90 -8.46 42.31
N GLY A 685 -16.15 -8.53 42.78
CA GLY A 685 -16.93 -7.39 43.25
C GLY A 685 -17.72 -6.64 42.18
N ASN A 686 -17.69 -7.09 40.93
CA ASN A 686 -18.47 -6.49 39.85
C ASN A 686 -19.95 -6.85 40.01
N GLN A 687 -20.84 -5.88 39.82
CA GLN A 687 -22.27 -6.04 39.99
C GLN A 687 -23.03 -5.60 38.75
N ILE A 688 -23.97 -6.44 38.28
CA ILE A 688 -24.88 -6.13 37.18
C ILE A 688 -26.33 -6.15 37.65
N THR A 689 -27.15 -5.31 37.01
CA THR A 689 -28.58 -5.19 37.30
C THR A 689 -29.38 -5.29 36.00
N LYS A 690 -30.42 -6.11 35.98
CA LYS A 690 -31.42 -6.19 34.91
C LYS A 690 -32.45 -5.08 35.13
N LEU A 691 -32.50 -4.17 34.18
CA LEU A 691 -33.43 -3.05 34.15
C LEU A 691 -34.83 -3.52 33.75
N GLU A 692 -35.84 -2.70 34.04
CA GLU A 692 -37.26 -3.04 33.77
C GLU A 692 -37.56 -3.22 32.27
N ASP A 693 -36.75 -2.60 31.39
CA ASP A 693 -36.85 -2.74 29.94
C ASP A 693 -36.15 -4.00 29.39
N GLY A 694 -35.59 -4.84 30.27
CA GLY A 694 -34.90 -6.08 29.93
C GLY A 694 -33.41 -5.91 29.60
N ASN A 695 -32.88 -4.69 29.62
CA ASN A 695 -31.46 -4.43 29.45
C ASN A 695 -30.67 -4.70 30.75
N TRP A 696 -29.34 -4.75 30.65
CA TRP A 696 -28.46 -5.02 31.78
C TRP A 696 -27.45 -3.88 31.94
N GLU A 697 -27.24 -3.44 33.17
CA GLU A 697 -26.34 -2.34 33.51
C GLU A 697 -25.28 -2.82 34.52
N LEU A 698 -24.01 -2.47 34.31
CA LEU A 698 -22.91 -2.77 35.23
C LEU A 698 -22.69 -1.56 36.15
N GLN A 699 -22.77 -1.75 37.47
CA GLN A 699 -22.74 -0.65 38.42
C GLN A 699 -21.31 -0.26 38.87
N ALA A 700 -20.28 -1.10 38.67
CA ALA A 700 -18.87 -0.75 38.89
C ALA A 700 -17.89 -1.73 38.22
N GLY A 701 -16.82 -1.22 37.58
CA GLY A 701 -15.69 -1.97 37.01
C GLY A 701 -14.87 -1.18 35.96
N GLU A 702 -13.61 -1.55 35.69
CA GLU A 702 -12.77 -0.90 34.66
C GLU A 702 -13.23 -1.18 33.22
N GLU A 703 -13.24 -0.14 32.38
CA GLU A 703 -13.97 -0.03 31.10
C GLU A 703 -13.68 -1.12 30.05
N LYS A 704 -12.45 -1.66 30.02
CA LYS A 704 -12.06 -2.72 29.06
C LYS A 704 -12.68 -4.09 29.36
N THR A 705 -13.19 -4.28 30.58
CA THR A 705 -13.80 -5.54 31.02
C THR A 705 -15.31 -5.57 30.79
N ILE A 706 -15.92 -4.45 30.37
CA ILE A 706 -17.37 -4.24 30.43
C ILE A 706 -18.15 -5.09 29.42
N HIS A 707 -17.76 -5.11 28.15
CA HIS A 707 -18.55 -5.79 27.11
C HIS A 707 -18.47 -7.32 27.16
N SER A 708 -17.28 -7.88 27.42
CA SER A 708 -17.15 -9.34 27.56
C SER A 708 -17.85 -9.85 28.82
N THR A 709 -17.86 -9.05 29.89
CA THR A 709 -18.48 -9.41 31.18
C THR A 709 -19.99 -9.32 31.11
N LEU A 710 -20.56 -8.24 30.54
CA LEU A 710 -22.01 -8.11 30.34
C LEU A 710 -22.57 -9.23 29.45
N ARG A 711 -21.85 -9.61 28.38
CA ARG A 711 -22.28 -10.70 27.51
C ARG A 711 -22.26 -12.05 28.22
N LYS A 712 -21.18 -12.40 28.91
CA LYS A 712 -21.07 -13.68 29.64
C LYS A 712 -22.05 -13.79 30.80
N ALA A 713 -22.35 -12.68 31.47
CA ALA A 713 -23.30 -12.67 32.56
C ALA A 713 -24.77 -12.73 32.07
N LYS A 714 -25.09 -12.12 30.92
CA LYS A 714 -26.36 -12.33 30.21
C LYS A 714 -26.58 -13.80 29.85
N GLU A 715 -25.56 -14.44 29.26
CA GLU A 715 -25.61 -15.86 28.88
C GLU A 715 -25.75 -16.81 30.10
N ALA A 716 -25.25 -16.42 31.28
CA ALA A 716 -25.41 -17.20 32.51
C ALA A 716 -26.81 -17.02 33.13
N ALA A 717 -27.33 -15.79 33.16
CA ALA A 717 -28.66 -15.50 33.71
C ALA A 717 -29.80 -16.07 32.84
N GLU A 718 -29.64 -16.11 31.51
CA GLU A 718 -30.60 -16.73 30.58
C GLU A 718 -30.62 -18.27 30.66
N LYS A 719 -29.64 -18.90 31.34
CA LYS A 719 -29.62 -20.34 31.60
C LYS A 719 -30.30 -20.74 32.93
N GLU A 720 -30.52 -19.81 33.86
CA GLU A 720 -31.18 -20.07 35.15
C GLU A 720 -32.69 -19.78 35.15
N THR A 721 -33.19 -18.96 34.22
CA THR A 721 -34.62 -18.79 33.91
C THR A 721 -35.09 -19.81 32.88
#